data_AF-A0A072TDD8-F1
#
_entry.id   AF-A0A072TDD8-F1
#
_cell.length_a   1.000
_cell.length_b   1.000
_cell.length_c   1.000
_cell.angle_alpha   90.00
_cell.angle_beta   90.00
_cell.angle_gamma   90.00
#
_symmetry.space_group_name_H-M   'P 1'
#
loop_
_entity.id
_entity.type
_entity.pdbx_description
1 polymer ?
#
loop_
_entity_poly.entity_id
_entity_poly.type
_entity_poly.pdbx_seq_one_letter_code
_entity_poly.pdbx_strand_id
1 'polypeptide(L)'
;MRRPITRSSGRCSSTGGCSGAERKAADDEWRGSMDEMMVVAARKTGNRYLGVTLTVAFVGVWLAMLPYPMVILPMLAERISPTDKAAVLARALGIGSFIGLIAQPIFGVLSDHTRSRWGMRKPWILGGMLGGLGAMAVMATARTPAQLALGWGLMALTFNSTLSGLNAVLPDQVRSEKLGVYSSLVGFTPPIGVLLGVGIARQLAPDLVSIALVQGAIALVAIVCFVMLTHDRKLDAGHVKPLQWRQLAASFWTNPVRHPDFAIAWLSRALVLFGVSSLQYYLLFYLRDRIGLSTKETPHAMFLCLLVATTAMTASALVFGRLLDRLRRRKVFVIGAGIGMALGFPVLLFCTTFPQLLVVIAWIGVAQGAYLAVDLALVTEVLPDRNAAAKDMGVFHLANVVPQLSLSLLATWLTGPGGAIRFDALFIAASCAVLLGGVVIAAIRSLRADCVHAVHPATPVLTPNLDRLAAGGVAFTQAFGQHSVCSPSRVSFLSGQYPHVAGHRTLGYLLGPDEPNFLRVFKENGYHVAMAGGRGDSFAPGATERSAHEYGFLPEETRRSAAEFLQSKTKGDPADPMVRAFFRGQRSQEQAAIEYDEVVIRTAEHWLAAPPREPWVLYVPLFAPHPPFEAEEPWFS
;
A
#
# COMPACT_ATOMS: atom_id res chain seq x y z
N MET A 1 -32.18 -30.39 -0.80
CA MET A 1 -33.22 -29.52 -1.39
C MET A 1 -33.37 -28.28 -0.52
N ARG A 2 -32.83 -27.12 -0.94
CA ARG A 2 -33.13 -25.83 -0.29
C ARG A 2 -34.24 -25.15 -1.08
N ARG A 3 -35.27 -24.67 -0.36
CA ARG A 3 -36.35 -23.84 -0.92
C ARG A 3 -35.78 -22.52 -1.47
N PRO A 4 -36.44 -21.92 -2.48
CA PRO A 4 -35.96 -20.68 -3.08
C PRO A 4 -36.11 -19.51 -2.10
N ILE A 5 -35.15 -18.60 -2.11
CA ILE A 5 -35.27 -17.28 -1.49
C ILE A 5 -36.27 -16.48 -2.34
N THR A 6 -37.54 -16.52 -1.96
CA THR A 6 -38.54 -15.57 -2.45
C THR A 6 -38.23 -14.21 -1.84
N ARG A 7 -37.84 -13.24 -2.68
CA ARG A 7 -37.91 -11.81 -2.32
C ARG A 7 -39.37 -11.49 -1.98
N SER A 8 -39.71 -11.39 -0.71
CA SER A 8 -40.95 -10.74 -0.30
C SER A 8 -40.79 -9.24 -0.54
N SER A 9 -41.52 -8.74 -1.53
CA SER A 9 -41.77 -7.31 -1.71
C SER A 9 -42.68 -6.83 -0.57
N GLY A 10 -42.09 -6.50 0.58
CA GLY A 10 -42.77 -5.76 1.63
C GLY A 10 -42.78 -4.27 1.26
N ARG A 11 -43.88 -3.80 0.65
CA ARG A 11 -44.18 -2.36 0.65
C ARG A 11 -44.49 -1.98 2.09
N CYS A 12 -43.65 -1.15 2.70
CA CYS A 12 -44.05 -0.37 3.87
C CYS A 12 -45.09 0.65 3.38
N SER A 13 -46.37 0.37 3.60
CA SER A 13 -47.42 1.38 3.50
C SER A 13 -47.28 2.36 4.67
N SER A 14 -47.49 3.64 4.39
CA SER A 14 -47.20 4.78 5.25
C SER A 14 -48.14 4.97 6.46
N THR A 15 -48.85 3.95 6.94
CA THR A 15 -49.84 4.10 8.04
C THR A 15 -50.04 2.87 8.94
N GLY A 16 -49.01 2.06 9.22
CA GLY A 16 -49.16 0.92 10.15
C GLY A 16 -47.86 0.58 10.87
N GLY A 17 -47.90 0.60 12.21
CA GLY A 17 -46.76 0.24 13.06
C GLY A 17 -46.26 -1.18 12.78
N CYS A 18 -44.94 -1.31 12.65
CA CYS A 18 -44.23 -2.57 12.47
C CYS A 18 -44.57 -3.53 13.63
N SER A 19 -45.05 -4.74 13.31
CA SER A 19 -45.53 -5.69 14.32
C SER A 19 -44.37 -6.15 15.23
N GLY A 20 -44.65 -6.40 16.51
CA GLY A 20 -43.63 -6.81 17.49
C GLY A 20 -42.88 -8.10 17.12
N ALA A 21 -43.44 -8.93 16.23
CA ALA A 21 -42.80 -10.15 15.72
C ALA A 21 -41.71 -9.86 14.66
N GLU A 22 -41.90 -8.85 13.81
CA GLU A 22 -40.93 -8.47 12.78
C GLU A 22 -39.71 -7.75 13.38
N ARG A 23 -39.93 -6.91 14.41
CA ARG A 23 -38.82 -6.36 15.21
C ARG A 23 -38.02 -7.44 15.92
N LYS A 24 -38.70 -8.43 16.50
CA LYS A 24 -38.05 -9.53 17.22
C LYS A 24 -37.24 -10.43 16.29
N ALA A 25 -37.73 -10.69 15.07
CA ALA A 25 -36.98 -11.46 14.07
C ALA A 25 -35.73 -10.71 13.57
N ALA A 26 -35.82 -9.40 13.34
CA ALA A 26 -34.67 -8.57 12.98
C ALA A 26 -33.67 -8.45 14.14
N ASP A 27 -34.15 -8.31 15.38
CA ASP A 27 -33.31 -8.28 16.59
C ASP A 27 -32.62 -9.63 16.85
N ASP A 28 -33.31 -10.76 16.63
CA ASP A 28 -32.74 -12.10 16.79
C ASP A 28 -31.72 -12.43 15.69
N GLU A 29 -31.95 -11.99 14.45
CA GLU A 29 -30.98 -12.12 13.34
C GLU A 29 -29.74 -11.23 13.57
N TRP A 30 -29.94 -10.02 14.08
CA TRP A 30 -28.86 -9.10 14.45
C TRP A 30 -28.07 -9.59 15.67
N ARG A 31 -28.74 -10.17 16.68
CA ARG A 31 -28.11 -10.83 17.84
C ARG A 31 -27.33 -12.07 17.44
N GLY A 32 -27.84 -12.91 16.54
CA GLY A 32 -27.11 -14.07 16.01
C GLY A 32 -25.83 -13.68 15.27
N SER A 33 -25.89 -12.61 14.47
CA SER A 33 -24.71 -11.97 13.84
C SER A 33 -23.73 -11.44 14.88
N MET A 34 -24.22 -10.79 15.94
CA MET A 34 -23.39 -10.25 17.01
C MET A 34 -22.71 -11.34 17.83
N ASP A 35 -23.41 -12.43 18.13
CA ASP A 35 -22.86 -13.60 18.82
C ASP A 35 -21.81 -14.32 17.97
N GLU A 36 -22.02 -14.46 16.65
CA GLU A 36 -20.96 -14.94 15.74
C GLU A 36 -19.74 -14.02 15.73
N MET A 37 -19.94 -12.70 15.67
CA MET A 37 -18.85 -11.71 15.72
C MET A 37 -18.12 -11.73 17.08
N MET A 38 -18.85 -11.88 18.18
CA MET A 38 -18.31 -11.96 19.55
C MET A 38 -17.56 -13.29 19.78
N VAL A 39 -18.05 -14.40 19.22
CA VAL A 39 -17.35 -15.71 19.24
C VAL A 39 -16.08 -15.65 18.39
N VAL A 40 -16.11 -14.99 17.23
CA VAL A 40 -14.92 -14.76 16.39
C VAL A 40 -13.91 -13.85 17.10
N ALA A 41 -14.37 -12.80 17.78
CA ALA A 41 -13.53 -11.90 18.59
C ALA A 41 -12.94 -12.60 19.83
N ALA A 42 -13.72 -13.44 20.51
CA ALA A 42 -13.29 -14.23 21.68
C ALA A 42 -12.32 -15.37 21.30
N ARG A 43 -12.38 -15.89 20.08
CA ARG A 43 -11.44 -16.90 19.56
C ARG A 43 -10.07 -16.33 19.18
N LYS A 44 -9.92 -15.01 19.03
CA LYS A 44 -8.60 -14.34 18.93
C LYS A 44 -7.93 -14.19 20.30
N THR A 45 -8.11 -15.18 21.18
CA THR A 45 -7.42 -15.26 22.47
C THR A 45 -6.00 -15.74 22.23
N GLY A 46 -5.06 -14.81 22.43
CA GLY A 46 -3.66 -14.96 22.06
C GLY A 46 -2.98 -16.13 22.79
N ASN A 47 -2.57 -17.14 22.02
CA ASN A 47 -1.56 -18.09 22.46
C ASN A 47 -0.31 -17.30 22.88
N ARG A 48 0.07 -17.39 24.16
CA ARG A 48 1.20 -16.63 24.75
C ARG A 48 2.52 -16.83 24.00
N TYR A 49 2.64 -17.93 23.23
CA TYR A 49 3.83 -18.30 22.48
C TYR A 49 3.77 -18.00 20.98
N LEU A 50 2.63 -17.52 20.45
CA LEU A 50 2.45 -17.35 19.01
C LEU A 50 3.50 -16.41 18.40
N GLY A 51 3.79 -15.27 19.04
CA GLY A 51 4.74 -14.30 18.49
C GLY A 51 6.16 -14.85 18.38
N VAL A 52 6.64 -15.51 19.44
CA VAL A 52 7.98 -16.10 19.47
C VAL A 52 8.07 -17.27 18.49
N THR A 53 7.13 -18.21 18.55
CA THR A 53 7.15 -19.41 17.68
C THR A 53 7.00 -19.04 16.20
N LEU A 54 6.17 -18.06 15.86
CA LEU A 54 6.00 -17.56 14.49
C LEU A 54 7.29 -16.86 14.02
N THR A 55 7.90 -16.01 14.85
CA THR A 55 9.17 -15.34 14.51
C THR A 55 10.29 -16.36 14.28
N VAL A 56 10.43 -17.35 15.17
CA VAL A 56 11.42 -18.42 15.04
C VAL A 56 11.18 -19.26 13.78
N ALA A 57 9.93 -19.58 13.46
CA ALA A 57 9.57 -20.28 12.23
C ALA A 57 9.97 -19.51 10.97
N PHE A 58 9.67 -18.20 10.90
CA PHE A 58 10.09 -17.36 9.79
C PHE A 58 11.62 -17.27 9.68
N VAL A 59 12.33 -17.06 10.80
CA VAL A 59 13.81 -17.05 10.80
C VAL A 59 14.36 -18.38 10.27
N GLY A 60 13.81 -19.52 10.71
CA GLY A 60 14.19 -20.84 10.24
C GLY A 60 14.01 -21.00 8.72
N VAL A 61 12.85 -20.60 8.19
CA VAL A 61 12.58 -20.66 6.74
C VAL A 61 13.53 -19.74 5.96
N TRP A 62 13.71 -18.50 6.39
CA TRP A 62 14.60 -17.56 5.70
C TRP A 62 16.07 -17.99 5.76
N LEU A 63 16.49 -18.59 6.88
CA LEU A 63 17.82 -19.20 7.06
C LEU A 63 18.08 -20.32 6.06
N ALA A 64 17.08 -21.16 5.77
CA ALA A 64 17.22 -22.26 4.82
C ALA A 64 17.00 -21.86 3.35
N MET A 65 16.37 -20.72 3.07
CA MET A 65 16.00 -20.32 1.71
C MET A 65 16.87 -19.20 1.12
N LEU A 66 17.09 -18.09 1.83
CA LEU A 66 17.70 -16.89 1.25
C LEU A 66 19.22 -16.95 1.00
N PRO A 67 20.04 -17.71 1.77
CA PRO A 67 21.46 -17.84 1.45
C PRO A 67 21.72 -18.54 0.12
N TYR A 68 20.77 -19.34 -0.38
CA TYR A 68 20.97 -20.12 -1.61
C TYR A 68 21.20 -19.25 -2.84
N PRO A 69 20.32 -18.30 -3.21
CA PRO A 69 20.56 -17.44 -4.36
C PRO A 69 21.75 -16.48 -4.19
N MET A 70 22.20 -16.22 -2.95
CA MET A 70 23.34 -15.31 -2.69
C MET A 70 24.70 -16.02 -2.67
N VAL A 71 24.77 -17.25 -2.15
CA VAL A 71 26.02 -17.97 -1.88
C VAL A 71 26.06 -19.28 -2.66
N ILE A 72 25.07 -20.14 -2.43
CA ILE A 72 25.15 -21.55 -2.82
C ILE A 72 24.95 -21.71 -4.33
N LEU A 73 23.98 -21.01 -4.93
CA LEU A 73 23.76 -21.04 -6.38
C LEU A 73 24.95 -20.45 -7.15
N PRO A 74 25.51 -19.27 -6.78
CA PRO A 74 26.72 -18.78 -7.45
C PRO A 74 27.91 -19.75 -7.32
N MET A 75 28.16 -20.32 -6.14
CA MET A 75 29.22 -21.32 -5.93
C MET A 75 29.03 -22.57 -6.80
N LEU A 76 27.79 -23.07 -6.87
CA LEU A 76 27.44 -24.22 -7.72
C LEU A 76 27.57 -23.89 -9.21
N ALA A 77 27.13 -22.69 -9.63
CA ALA A 77 27.25 -22.25 -11.01
C ALA A 77 28.72 -22.13 -11.45
N GLU A 78 29.58 -21.56 -10.60
CA GLU A 78 31.03 -21.48 -10.82
C GLU A 78 31.66 -22.88 -10.91
N ARG A 79 31.24 -23.82 -10.06
CA ARG A 79 31.74 -25.21 -10.08
C ARG A 79 31.29 -25.98 -11.32
N ILE A 80 30.04 -25.81 -11.74
CA ILE A 80 29.42 -26.55 -12.85
C ILE A 80 29.95 -26.05 -14.20
N SER A 81 30.06 -24.73 -14.37
CA SER A 81 30.57 -24.12 -15.59
C SER A 81 31.30 -22.82 -15.27
N PRO A 82 32.64 -22.85 -15.06
CA PRO A 82 33.41 -21.64 -14.79
C PRO A 82 33.30 -20.58 -15.89
N THR A 83 33.17 -21.00 -17.15
CA THR A 83 33.07 -20.14 -18.34
C THR A 83 31.65 -19.64 -18.61
N ASP A 84 30.61 -20.26 -18.04
CA ASP A 84 29.20 -19.85 -18.24
C ASP A 84 28.47 -19.62 -16.90
N LYS A 85 29.23 -19.35 -15.83
CA LYS A 85 28.72 -19.28 -14.45
C LYS A 85 27.58 -18.27 -14.30
N ALA A 86 27.65 -17.15 -15.01
CA ALA A 86 26.62 -16.11 -15.00
C ALA A 86 25.30 -16.59 -15.63
N ALA A 87 25.35 -17.22 -16.81
CA ALA A 87 24.13 -17.70 -17.46
C ALA A 87 23.55 -18.94 -16.78
N VAL A 88 24.39 -19.80 -16.19
CA VAL A 88 23.94 -20.92 -15.34
C VAL A 88 23.19 -20.40 -14.10
N LEU A 89 23.77 -19.42 -13.39
CA LEU A 89 23.12 -18.79 -12.24
C LEU A 89 21.80 -18.12 -12.63
N ALA A 90 21.82 -17.30 -13.68
CA ALA A 90 20.65 -16.60 -14.18
C ALA A 90 19.49 -17.52 -14.56
N ARG A 91 19.76 -18.61 -15.30
CA ARG A 91 18.73 -19.59 -15.65
C ARG A 91 18.10 -20.21 -14.41
N ALA A 92 18.91 -20.58 -13.42
CA ALA A 92 18.41 -21.09 -12.16
C ALA A 92 17.52 -20.04 -11.46
N LEU A 93 18.02 -18.82 -11.23
CA LEU A 93 17.27 -17.73 -10.59
C LEU A 93 15.93 -17.47 -11.30
N GLY A 94 15.91 -17.44 -12.63
CA GLY A 94 14.71 -17.23 -13.44
C GLY A 94 13.67 -18.32 -13.24
N ILE A 95 14.07 -19.59 -13.33
CA ILE A 95 13.16 -20.74 -13.14
C ILE A 95 12.56 -20.75 -11.74
N GLY A 96 13.36 -20.58 -10.69
CA GLY A 96 12.83 -20.61 -9.33
C GLY A 96 11.98 -19.39 -8.98
N SER A 97 12.32 -18.20 -9.50
CA SER A 97 11.49 -17.01 -9.29
C SER A 97 10.10 -17.15 -9.94
N PHE A 98 10.05 -17.69 -11.16
CA PHE A 98 8.79 -17.99 -11.84
C PHE A 98 7.95 -19.04 -11.10
N ILE A 99 8.58 -20.13 -10.63
CA ILE A 99 7.89 -21.16 -9.85
C ILE A 99 7.38 -20.58 -8.53
N GLY A 100 8.20 -19.82 -7.82
CA GLY A 100 7.84 -19.19 -6.54
C GLY A 100 6.66 -18.21 -6.67
N LEU A 101 6.63 -17.41 -7.74
CA LEU A 101 5.55 -16.48 -8.08
C LEU A 101 4.18 -17.15 -8.09
N ILE A 102 4.11 -18.35 -8.65
CA ILE A 102 2.89 -19.11 -8.86
C ILE A 102 2.58 -19.97 -7.63
N ALA A 103 3.61 -20.53 -7.00
CA ALA A 103 3.49 -21.45 -5.87
C ALA A 103 2.78 -20.79 -4.68
N GLN A 104 3.19 -19.58 -4.28
CA GLN A 104 2.70 -18.97 -3.04
C GLN A 104 1.16 -18.75 -3.06
N PRO A 105 0.54 -18.15 -4.09
CA PRO A 105 -0.91 -17.98 -4.11
C PRO A 105 -1.68 -19.30 -4.28
N ILE A 106 -1.14 -20.27 -5.04
CA ILE A 106 -1.74 -21.60 -5.18
C ILE A 106 -1.80 -22.31 -3.82
N PHE A 107 -0.69 -22.36 -3.10
CA PHE A 107 -0.67 -22.99 -1.78
C PHE A 107 -1.48 -22.22 -0.74
N GLY A 108 -1.66 -20.91 -0.91
CA GLY A 108 -2.61 -20.10 -0.13
C GLY A 108 -4.01 -20.67 -0.26
N VAL A 109 -4.51 -20.76 -1.49
CA VAL A 109 -5.85 -21.30 -1.78
C VAL A 109 -5.97 -22.78 -1.38
N LEU A 110 -4.97 -23.61 -1.66
CA LEU A 110 -5.02 -25.03 -1.28
C LEU A 110 -5.05 -25.22 0.24
N SER A 111 -4.28 -24.41 0.99
CA SER A 111 -4.29 -24.45 2.45
C SER A 111 -5.61 -23.93 3.04
N ASP A 112 -6.27 -22.95 2.41
CA ASP A 112 -7.62 -22.48 2.78
C ASP A 112 -8.69 -23.58 2.68
N HIS A 113 -8.48 -24.58 1.83
CA HIS A 113 -9.46 -25.65 1.55
C HIS A 113 -9.12 -26.99 2.23
N THR A 114 -8.01 -27.04 2.97
CA THR A 114 -7.51 -28.31 3.50
C THR A 114 -8.17 -28.69 4.82
N ARG A 115 -8.72 -29.90 4.86
CA ARG A 115 -9.29 -30.50 6.06
C ARG A 115 -8.29 -31.47 6.68
N SER A 116 -7.72 -31.08 7.82
CA SER A 116 -6.84 -31.95 8.59
C SER A 116 -7.12 -31.85 10.09
N ARG A 117 -6.90 -32.96 10.79
CA ARG A 117 -6.96 -33.04 12.27
C ARG A 117 -5.96 -32.11 12.96
N TRP A 118 -4.91 -31.67 12.26
CA TRP A 118 -3.87 -30.77 12.78
C TRP A 118 -4.14 -29.28 12.48
N GLY A 119 -5.21 -28.96 11.74
CA GLY A 119 -5.52 -27.61 11.25
C GLY A 119 -5.36 -27.49 9.74
N MET A 120 -5.89 -26.41 9.16
CA MET A 120 -5.92 -26.20 7.70
C MET A 120 -4.55 -25.85 7.10
N ARG A 121 -3.71 -25.09 7.80
CA ARG A 121 -2.40 -24.59 7.36
C ARG A 121 -1.27 -25.55 7.66
N LYS A 122 -1.28 -26.19 8.84
CA LYS A 122 -0.14 -26.98 9.34
C LYS A 122 0.38 -28.07 8.38
N PRO A 123 -0.47 -28.83 7.67
CA PRO A 123 0.00 -29.83 6.71
C PRO A 123 0.85 -29.23 5.58
N TRP A 124 0.49 -28.05 5.09
CA TRP A 124 1.23 -27.35 4.04
C TRP A 124 2.52 -26.73 4.55
N ILE A 125 2.50 -26.21 5.78
CA ILE A 125 3.69 -25.67 6.46
C ILE A 125 4.75 -26.78 6.62
N LEU A 126 4.36 -27.91 7.23
CA LEU A 126 5.27 -29.02 7.49
C LEU A 126 5.64 -29.77 6.20
N GLY A 127 4.68 -30.04 5.33
CA GLY A 127 4.91 -30.71 4.05
C GLY A 127 5.83 -29.91 3.13
N GLY A 128 5.63 -28.59 3.06
CA GLY A 128 6.54 -27.67 2.36
C GLY A 128 7.95 -27.71 2.94
N MET A 129 8.09 -27.72 4.27
CA MET A 129 9.40 -27.77 4.91
C MET A 129 10.13 -29.09 4.61
N LEU A 130 9.45 -30.23 4.73
CA LEU A 130 10.01 -31.55 4.41
C LEU A 130 10.40 -31.68 2.93
N GLY A 131 9.55 -31.18 2.03
CA GLY A 131 9.87 -31.09 0.61
C GLY A 131 11.08 -30.19 0.35
N GLY A 132 11.20 -29.08 1.08
CA GLY A 132 12.33 -28.16 1.04
C GLY A 132 13.66 -28.83 1.41
N LEU A 133 13.67 -29.68 2.44
CA LEU A 133 14.85 -30.48 2.81
C LEU A 133 15.29 -31.42 1.67
N GLY A 134 14.33 -32.09 1.04
CA GLY A 134 14.60 -32.93 -0.12
C GLY A 134 15.18 -32.12 -1.29
N ALA A 135 14.61 -30.94 -1.57
CA ALA A 135 15.10 -30.04 -2.61
C ALA A 135 16.50 -29.50 -2.32
N MET A 136 16.82 -29.21 -1.05
CA MET A 136 18.16 -28.82 -0.60
C MET A 136 19.18 -29.95 -0.81
N ALA A 137 18.79 -31.22 -0.59
CA ALA A 137 19.65 -32.37 -0.86
C ALA A 137 19.91 -32.57 -2.37
N VAL A 138 18.88 -32.40 -3.21
CA VAL A 138 19.02 -32.39 -4.68
C VAL A 138 19.96 -31.27 -5.13
N MET A 139 19.84 -30.09 -4.53
CA MET A 139 20.69 -28.94 -4.79
C MET A 139 22.16 -29.17 -4.41
N ALA A 140 22.41 -29.72 -3.22
CA ALA A 140 23.76 -29.97 -2.72
C ALA A 140 24.56 -30.91 -3.64
N THR A 141 23.85 -31.83 -4.32
CA THR A 141 24.43 -32.80 -5.26
C THR A 141 24.43 -32.34 -6.72
N ALA A 142 24.08 -31.07 -7.00
CA ALA A 142 23.99 -30.55 -8.35
C ALA A 142 25.33 -30.60 -9.10
N ARG A 143 25.34 -31.29 -10.25
CA ARG A 143 26.50 -31.39 -11.16
C ARG A 143 26.25 -30.80 -12.54
N THR A 144 24.99 -30.50 -12.88
CA THR A 144 24.61 -29.97 -14.20
C THR A 144 23.74 -28.71 -14.05
N PRO A 145 23.72 -27.81 -15.05
CA PRO A 145 22.87 -26.62 -15.02
C PRO A 145 21.38 -26.96 -14.86
N ALA A 146 20.92 -28.05 -15.48
CA ALA A 146 19.54 -28.51 -15.38
C ALA A 146 19.19 -28.97 -13.95
N GLN A 147 20.08 -29.72 -13.31
CA GLN A 147 19.89 -30.17 -11.93
C GLN A 147 19.91 -28.98 -10.94
N LEU A 148 20.77 -27.98 -11.19
CA LEU A 148 20.79 -26.73 -10.42
C LEU A 148 19.45 -25.99 -10.51
N ALA A 149 18.95 -25.79 -11.72
CA ALA A 149 17.68 -25.13 -11.95
C ALA A 149 16.49 -25.90 -11.35
N LEU A 150 16.48 -27.24 -11.51
CA LEU A 150 15.48 -28.11 -10.93
C LEU A 150 15.49 -28.03 -9.40
N GLY A 151 16.67 -28.13 -8.77
CA GLY A 151 16.81 -28.03 -7.33
C GLY A 151 16.25 -26.70 -6.79
N TRP A 152 16.57 -25.58 -7.46
CA TRP A 152 16.12 -24.26 -7.01
C TRP A 152 14.62 -24.07 -7.27
N GLY A 153 14.11 -24.59 -8.39
CA GLY A 153 12.68 -24.64 -8.67
C GLY A 153 11.90 -25.43 -7.63
N LEU A 154 12.41 -26.60 -7.22
CA LEU A 154 11.80 -27.42 -6.15
C LEU A 154 11.87 -26.71 -4.79
N MET A 155 13.00 -26.06 -4.47
CA MET A 155 13.11 -25.24 -3.26
C MET A 155 12.10 -24.08 -3.30
N ALA A 156 12.02 -23.36 -4.41
CA ALA A 156 11.06 -22.27 -4.59
C ALA A 156 9.61 -22.75 -4.42
N LEU A 157 9.24 -23.90 -5.01
CA LEU A 157 7.91 -24.48 -4.85
C LEU A 157 7.60 -24.81 -3.39
N THR A 158 8.49 -25.55 -2.74
CA THR A 158 8.25 -26.15 -1.42
C THR A 158 8.34 -25.13 -0.28
N PHE A 159 9.32 -24.23 -0.29
CA PHE A 159 9.43 -23.17 0.71
C PHE A 159 8.32 -22.12 0.56
N ASN A 160 7.83 -21.84 -0.66
CA ASN A 160 6.68 -20.96 -0.83
C ASN A 160 5.37 -21.56 -0.29
N SER A 161 5.22 -22.90 -0.27
CA SER A 161 4.13 -23.56 0.46
C SER A 161 4.20 -23.25 1.96
N THR A 162 5.38 -23.38 2.57
CA THR A 162 5.59 -23.08 3.99
C THR A 162 5.33 -21.60 4.30
N LEU A 163 5.89 -20.68 3.51
CA LEU A 163 5.68 -19.24 3.66
C LEU A 163 4.22 -18.86 3.48
N SER A 164 3.51 -19.45 2.52
CA SER A 164 2.09 -19.20 2.32
C SER A 164 1.28 -19.57 3.57
N GLY A 165 1.56 -20.71 4.18
CA GLY A 165 0.90 -21.12 5.42
C GLY A 165 1.22 -20.20 6.60
N LEU A 166 2.49 -19.84 6.79
CA LEU A 166 2.92 -18.95 7.87
C LEU A 166 2.36 -17.52 7.75
N ASN A 167 2.37 -16.96 6.54
CA ASN A 167 1.83 -15.62 6.27
C ASN A 167 0.32 -15.55 6.55
N ALA A 168 -0.43 -16.64 6.32
CA ALA A 168 -1.86 -16.70 6.59
C ALA A 168 -2.19 -16.78 8.10
N VAL A 169 -1.31 -17.39 8.92
CA VAL A 169 -1.52 -17.49 10.37
C VAL A 169 -1.54 -16.12 11.06
N LEU A 170 -0.74 -15.18 10.55
CA LEU A 170 -0.60 -13.85 11.14
C LEU A 170 -1.94 -13.07 11.21
N PRO A 171 -2.67 -12.82 10.10
CA PRO A 171 -3.98 -12.17 10.16
C PRO A 171 -5.08 -13.04 10.77
N ASP A 172 -4.95 -14.38 10.70
CA ASP A 172 -5.95 -15.31 11.22
C ASP A 172 -5.99 -15.34 12.77
N GLN A 173 -4.83 -15.24 13.42
CA GLN A 173 -4.70 -15.46 14.88
C GLN A 173 -4.36 -14.19 15.68
N VAL A 174 -3.79 -13.17 15.06
CA VAL A 174 -3.42 -11.93 15.75
C VAL A 174 -4.60 -10.95 15.73
N ARG A 175 -4.92 -10.38 16.89
CA ARG A 175 -5.92 -9.32 16.98
C ARG A 175 -5.45 -8.09 16.22
N SER A 176 -6.39 -7.35 15.63
CA SER A 176 -6.10 -6.15 14.83
C SER A 176 -5.24 -5.12 15.59
N GLU A 177 -5.41 -4.99 16.91
CA GLU A 177 -4.63 -4.01 17.71
C GLU A 177 -3.16 -4.40 17.85
N LYS A 178 -2.82 -5.69 17.76
CA LYS A 178 -1.44 -6.20 17.89
C LYS A 178 -0.80 -6.56 16.55
N LEU A 179 -1.57 -6.50 15.46
CA LEU A 179 -1.13 -6.93 14.13
C LEU A 179 0.11 -6.15 13.68
N GLY A 180 0.18 -4.83 13.95
CA GLY A 180 1.36 -4.02 13.62
C GLY A 180 2.65 -4.49 14.29
N VAL A 181 2.61 -4.84 15.58
CA VAL A 181 3.77 -5.34 16.32
C VAL A 181 4.26 -6.67 15.74
N TYR A 182 3.34 -7.61 15.50
CA TYR A 182 3.72 -8.93 14.98
C TYR A 182 4.20 -8.85 13.52
N SER A 183 3.56 -8.02 12.69
CA SER A 183 4.03 -7.75 11.32
C SER A 183 5.42 -7.12 11.32
N SER A 184 5.74 -6.24 12.27
CA SER A 184 7.09 -5.68 12.40
C SER A 184 8.13 -6.73 12.79
N LEU A 185 7.83 -7.62 13.75
CA LEU A 185 8.71 -8.72 14.14
C LEU A 185 8.98 -9.66 12.97
N VAL A 186 7.92 -10.09 12.28
CA VAL A 186 8.03 -10.93 11.07
C VAL A 186 8.83 -10.22 9.98
N GLY A 187 8.63 -8.90 9.79
CA GLY A 187 9.35 -8.10 8.81
C GLY A 187 10.88 -8.04 9.02
N PHE A 188 11.36 -8.20 10.26
CA PHE A 188 12.80 -8.27 10.57
C PHE A 188 13.41 -9.67 10.44
N THR A 189 12.61 -10.71 10.23
CA THR A 189 13.14 -12.08 10.13
C THR A 189 13.95 -12.39 8.87
N PRO A 190 13.66 -11.85 7.65
CA PRO A 190 14.49 -12.12 6.47
C PRO A 190 15.98 -11.74 6.63
N PRO A 191 16.35 -10.52 7.08
CA PRO A 191 17.77 -10.17 7.26
C PRO A 191 18.46 -11.04 8.31
N ILE A 192 17.78 -11.38 9.41
CA ILE A 192 18.31 -12.28 10.45
C ILE A 192 18.56 -13.68 9.86
N GLY A 193 17.60 -14.22 9.12
CA GLY A 193 17.71 -15.52 8.46
C GLY A 193 18.88 -15.57 7.48
N VAL A 194 19.03 -14.54 6.63
CA VAL A 194 20.17 -14.41 5.70
C VAL A 194 21.50 -14.45 6.46
N LEU A 195 21.67 -13.62 7.50
CA LEU A 195 22.94 -13.54 8.22
C LEU A 195 23.30 -14.86 8.91
N LEU A 196 22.34 -15.51 9.56
CA LEU A 196 22.57 -16.81 10.19
C LEU A 196 22.90 -17.89 9.16
N GLY A 197 22.15 -17.94 8.07
CA GLY A 197 22.36 -18.94 7.02
C GLY A 197 23.68 -18.77 6.28
N VAL A 198 24.05 -17.53 5.93
CA VAL A 198 25.37 -17.21 5.34
C VAL A 198 26.49 -17.47 6.35
N GLY A 199 26.28 -17.20 7.64
CA GLY A 199 27.22 -17.54 8.71
C GLY A 199 27.50 -19.04 8.81
N ILE A 200 26.47 -19.88 8.72
CA ILE A 200 26.62 -21.35 8.65
C ILE A 200 27.35 -21.75 7.37
N ALA A 201 26.96 -21.18 6.22
CA ALA A 201 27.61 -21.46 4.93
C ALA A 201 29.09 -21.10 4.95
N ARG A 202 29.47 -19.98 5.58
CA ARG A 202 30.86 -19.57 5.78
C ARG A 202 31.69 -20.62 6.51
N GLN A 203 31.15 -21.25 7.56
CA GLN A 203 31.90 -22.18 8.41
C GLN A 203 32.03 -23.58 7.81
N LEU A 204 31.02 -24.00 7.04
CA LEU A 204 30.95 -25.35 6.48
C LEU A 204 31.38 -25.42 5.00
N ALA A 205 31.53 -24.28 4.33
CA ALA A 205 32.04 -24.25 2.96
C ALA A 205 33.45 -24.88 2.88
N PRO A 206 33.74 -25.67 1.82
CA PRO A 206 32.94 -25.86 0.61
C PRO A 206 31.95 -27.04 0.66
N ASP A 207 31.74 -27.71 1.80
CA ASP A 207 30.86 -28.88 1.89
C ASP A 207 29.37 -28.48 1.89
N LEU A 208 28.79 -28.48 0.69
CA LEU A 208 27.40 -28.09 0.46
C LEU A 208 26.38 -29.05 1.10
N VAL A 209 26.74 -30.32 1.32
CA VAL A 209 25.84 -31.30 1.95
C VAL A 209 25.68 -30.96 3.42
N SER A 210 26.79 -30.71 4.14
CA SER A 210 26.73 -30.28 5.53
C SER A 210 25.99 -28.96 5.71
N ILE A 211 26.18 -27.99 4.80
CA ILE A 211 25.41 -26.73 4.80
C ILE A 211 23.90 -27.02 4.72
N ALA A 212 23.49 -27.82 3.75
CA ALA A 212 22.08 -28.16 3.53
C ALA A 212 21.48 -28.90 4.75
N LEU A 213 22.21 -29.85 5.32
CA LEU A 213 21.78 -30.62 6.49
C LEU A 213 21.62 -29.73 7.72
N VAL A 214 22.61 -28.88 8.03
CA VAL A 214 22.57 -28.02 9.22
C VAL A 214 21.50 -26.94 9.11
N GLN A 215 21.43 -26.23 7.98
CA GLN A 215 20.39 -25.23 7.75
C GLN A 215 18.99 -25.85 7.74
N GLY A 216 18.86 -27.01 7.09
CA GLY A 216 17.61 -27.76 7.01
C GLY A 216 17.15 -28.26 8.38
N ALA A 217 18.06 -28.82 9.19
CA ALA A 217 17.74 -29.29 10.53
C ALA A 217 17.25 -28.15 11.44
N ILE A 218 17.93 -27.01 11.45
CA ILE A 218 17.52 -25.84 12.24
C ILE A 218 16.13 -25.36 11.80
N ALA A 219 15.91 -25.22 10.50
CA ALA A 219 14.62 -24.80 9.95
C ALA A 219 13.50 -25.80 10.26
N LEU A 220 13.78 -27.11 10.18
CA LEU A 220 12.81 -28.16 10.50
C LEU A 220 12.43 -28.10 11.98
N VAL A 221 13.40 -27.98 12.89
CA VAL A 221 13.14 -27.84 14.33
C VAL A 221 12.26 -26.62 14.60
N ALA A 222 12.58 -25.47 13.99
CA ALA A 222 11.77 -24.26 14.13
C ALA A 222 10.32 -24.46 13.67
N ILE A 223 10.11 -25.12 12.51
CA ILE A 223 8.78 -25.43 11.98
C ILE A 223 8.05 -26.46 12.84
N VAL A 224 8.72 -27.51 13.31
CA VAL A 224 8.12 -28.53 14.19
C VAL A 224 7.70 -27.90 15.51
N CYS A 225 8.55 -27.07 16.14
CA CYS A 225 8.20 -26.32 17.34
C CYS A 225 6.96 -25.45 17.10
N PHE A 226 6.91 -24.72 15.99
CA PHE A 226 5.73 -23.94 15.63
C PHE A 226 4.47 -24.81 15.46
N VAL A 227 4.55 -25.89 14.69
CA VAL A 227 3.44 -26.81 14.43
C VAL A 227 2.93 -27.46 15.73
N MET A 228 3.81 -27.77 16.67
CA MET A 228 3.44 -28.39 17.95
C MET A 228 2.88 -27.38 18.97
N LEU A 229 3.44 -26.17 19.04
CA LEU A 229 3.11 -25.18 20.07
C LEU A 229 1.98 -24.21 19.68
N THR A 230 1.64 -24.13 18.39
CA THR A 230 0.54 -23.30 17.92
C THR A 230 -0.70 -24.11 17.66
N HIS A 231 -1.87 -23.51 17.83
CA HIS A 231 -3.14 -24.12 17.42
C HIS A 231 -3.54 -23.52 16.09
N ASP A 232 -4.12 -24.32 15.20
CA ASP A 232 -4.56 -23.86 13.89
C ASP A 232 -6.03 -24.21 13.68
N ARG A 233 -6.73 -23.38 12.91
CA ARG A 233 -8.17 -23.49 12.71
C ARG A 233 -8.47 -24.78 11.93
N LYS A 234 -9.50 -25.51 12.37
CA LYS A 234 -10.06 -26.65 11.65
C LYS A 234 -11.29 -26.19 10.88
N LEU A 235 -11.42 -26.64 9.63
CA LEU A 235 -12.57 -26.36 8.78
C LEU A 235 -13.68 -27.37 9.03
N ASP A 236 -14.87 -26.87 9.35
CA ASP A 236 -16.09 -27.68 9.50
C ASP A 236 -16.58 -28.18 8.14
N ALA A 237 -17.16 -29.38 8.13
CA ALA A 237 -17.55 -30.09 6.89
C ALA A 237 -18.53 -29.32 5.98
N GLY A 238 -19.28 -28.35 6.52
CA GLY A 238 -20.26 -27.55 5.78
C GLY A 238 -19.76 -26.20 5.24
N HIS A 239 -18.52 -25.79 5.53
CA HIS A 239 -18.02 -24.43 5.27
C HIS A 239 -16.92 -24.34 4.19
N VAL A 240 -16.67 -25.41 3.43
CA VAL A 240 -15.68 -25.39 2.35
C VAL A 240 -16.28 -24.69 1.14
N LYS A 241 -15.78 -23.50 0.81
CA LYS A 241 -16.16 -22.80 -0.43
C LYS A 241 -15.62 -23.58 -1.64
N PRO A 242 -16.28 -23.56 -2.80
CA PRO A 242 -15.74 -24.16 -4.01
C PRO A 242 -14.47 -23.43 -4.46
N LEU A 243 -13.49 -24.17 -4.98
CA LEU A 243 -12.28 -23.61 -5.58
C LEU A 243 -12.63 -22.76 -6.80
N GLN A 244 -12.32 -21.47 -6.75
CA GLN A 244 -12.61 -20.53 -7.83
C GLN A 244 -11.32 -20.10 -8.53
N TRP A 245 -10.80 -20.96 -9.41
CA TRP A 245 -9.57 -20.71 -10.20
C TRP A 245 -9.61 -19.39 -10.98
N ARG A 246 -10.80 -18.98 -11.44
CA ARG A 246 -10.99 -17.69 -12.12
C ARG A 246 -10.72 -16.49 -11.19
N GLN A 247 -11.09 -16.60 -9.91
CA GLN A 247 -10.80 -15.54 -8.93
C GLN A 247 -9.33 -15.51 -8.54
N LEU A 248 -8.67 -16.68 -8.46
CA LEU A 248 -7.22 -16.75 -8.29
C LEU A 248 -6.50 -16.12 -9.48
N ALA A 249 -6.88 -16.42 -10.72
CA ALA A 249 -6.29 -15.77 -11.88
C ALA A 249 -6.53 -14.25 -11.89
N ALA A 250 -7.74 -13.81 -11.51
CA ALA A 250 -8.09 -12.41 -11.40
C ALA A 250 -7.38 -11.68 -10.23
N SER A 251 -6.76 -12.41 -9.28
CA SER A 251 -6.03 -11.80 -8.17
C SER A 251 -4.62 -11.33 -8.55
N PHE A 252 -4.04 -11.88 -9.62
CA PHE A 252 -2.74 -11.47 -10.17
C PHE A 252 -2.79 -10.20 -11.02
N TRP A 253 -3.96 -9.61 -11.21
CA TRP A 253 -4.14 -8.48 -12.11
C TRP A 253 -4.96 -7.35 -11.48
N THR A 254 -4.37 -6.16 -11.52
CA THR A 254 -5.04 -4.88 -11.25
C THR A 254 -4.80 -3.98 -12.45
N ASN A 255 -5.85 -3.34 -12.96
CA ASN A 255 -5.76 -2.55 -14.19
C ASN A 255 -4.90 -1.29 -13.98
N PRO A 256 -3.71 -1.19 -14.61
CA PRO A 256 -2.77 -0.09 -14.36
C PRO A 256 -3.24 1.24 -14.96
N VAL A 257 -4.08 1.20 -16.00
CA VAL A 257 -4.65 2.40 -16.63
C VAL A 257 -5.72 3.03 -15.76
N ARG A 258 -6.53 2.21 -15.08
CA ARG A 258 -7.56 2.68 -14.14
C ARG A 258 -6.97 3.17 -12.82
N HIS A 259 -5.83 2.61 -12.40
CA HIS A 259 -5.18 2.93 -11.13
C HIS A 259 -3.72 3.37 -11.38
N PRO A 260 -3.51 4.54 -12.00
CA PRO A 260 -2.18 4.99 -12.41
C PRO A 260 -1.24 5.18 -11.22
N ASP A 261 -1.71 5.75 -10.11
CA ASP A 261 -0.90 5.95 -8.90
C ASP A 261 -0.39 4.61 -8.32
N PHE A 262 -1.22 3.56 -8.32
CA PHE A 262 -0.82 2.21 -7.91
C PHE A 262 0.20 1.60 -8.86
N ALA A 263 -0.01 1.73 -10.18
CA ALA A 263 0.91 1.23 -11.19
C ALA A 263 2.28 1.93 -11.12
N ILE A 264 2.29 3.24 -10.86
CA ILE A 264 3.50 4.05 -10.65
C ILE A 264 4.26 3.58 -9.41
N ALA A 265 3.57 3.38 -8.28
CA ALA A 265 4.19 2.88 -7.06
C ALA A 265 4.76 1.46 -7.24
N TRP A 266 4.02 0.59 -7.93
CA TRP A 266 4.46 -0.76 -8.28
C TRP A 266 5.73 -0.73 -9.15
N LEU A 267 5.75 0.10 -10.20
CA LEU A 267 6.89 0.22 -11.12
C LEU A 267 8.12 0.78 -10.41
N SER A 268 7.94 1.82 -9.60
CA SER A 268 9.01 2.39 -8.76
C SER A 268 9.67 1.30 -7.92
N ARG A 269 8.87 0.48 -7.22
CA ARG A 269 9.39 -0.61 -6.40
C ARG A 269 10.15 -1.65 -7.21
N ALA A 270 9.59 -2.11 -8.32
CA ALA A 270 10.24 -3.10 -9.17
C ALA A 270 11.62 -2.61 -9.66
N LEU A 271 11.71 -1.34 -10.05
CA LEU A 271 12.95 -0.71 -10.52
C LEU A 271 13.99 -0.52 -9.40
N VAL A 272 13.58 -0.06 -8.22
CA VAL A 272 14.48 0.08 -7.06
C VAL A 272 15.01 -1.28 -6.62
N LEU A 273 14.13 -2.28 -6.52
CA LEU A 273 14.53 -3.63 -6.13
C LEU A 273 15.41 -4.29 -7.19
N PHE A 274 15.25 -3.97 -8.47
CA PHE A 274 16.16 -4.44 -9.53
C PHE A 274 17.60 -4.02 -9.24
N GLY A 275 17.84 -2.76 -8.87
CA GLY A 275 19.19 -2.31 -8.55
C GLY A 275 19.78 -3.02 -7.33
N VAL A 276 19.00 -3.11 -6.24
CA VAL A 276 19.44 -3.80 -5.00
C VAL A 276 19.75 -5.28 -5.29
N SER A 277 18.87 -5.98 -6.00
CA SER A 277 19.05 -7.39 -6.37
C SER A 277 20.26 -7.62 -7.27
N SER A 278 20.61 -6.64 -8.12
CA SER A 278 21.78 -6.73 -9.02
C SER A 278 23.08 -6.91 -8.22
N LEU A 279 23.28 -6.08 -7.19
CA LEU A 279 24.42 -6.25 -6.28
C LEU A 279 24.28 -7.53 -5.46
N GLN A 280 23.10 -7.77 -4.87
CA GLN A 280 22.86 -8.88 -3.94
C GLN A 280 23.15 -10.27 -4.53
N TYR A 281 22.73 -10.53 -5.78
CA TYR A 281 22.90 -11.86 -6.40
C TYR A 281 24.26 -12.07 -7.08
N TYR A 282 24.92 -11.00 -7.51
CA TYR A 282 26.23 -11.07 -8.18
C TYR A 282 27.40 -10.71 -7.24
N LEU A 283 27.14 -10.39 -5.97
CA LEU A 283 28.17 -10.01 -4.98
C LEU A 283 29.28 -11.05 -4.84
N LEU A 284 28.94 -12.35 -4.85
CA LEU A 284 29.94 -13.41 -4.76
C LEU A 284 30.94 -13.34 -5.92
N PHE A 285 30.43 -13.21 -7.15
CA PHE A 285 31.27 -13.08 -8.33
C PHE A 285 32.02 -11.76 -8.35
N TYR A 286 31.44 -10.67 -7.84
CA TYR A 286 32.12 -9.38 -7.72
C TYR A 286 33.34 -9.47 -6.79
N LEU A 287 33.20 -10.11 -5.63
CA LEU A 287 34.30 -10.36 -4.68
C LEU A 287 35.43 -11.20 -5.30
N ARG A 288 35.07 -12.16 -6.16
CA ARG A 288 36.03 -13.04 -6.85
C ARG A 288 36.73 -12.36 -8.01
N ASP A 289 35.96 -11.85 -8.95
CA ASP A 289 36.45 -11.45 -10.27
C ASP A 289 36.96 -10.01 -10.30
N ARG A 290 36.48 -9.14 -9.40
CA ARG A 290 36.88 -7.72 -9.34
C ARG A 290 37.78 -7.39 -8.15
N ILE A 291 37.42 -7.85 -6.95
CA ILE A 291 38.26 -7.64 -5.76
C ILE A 291 39.42 -8.63 -5.72
N GLY A 292 39.29 -9.79 -6.37
CA GLY A 292 40.37 -10.79 -6.47
C GLY A 292 40.49 -11.70 -5.25
N LEU A 293 39.43 -11.86 -4.44
CA LEU A 293 39.47 -12.70 -3.24
C LEU A 293 39.54 -14.20 -3.58
N SER A 294 40.25 -14.96 -2.76
CA SER A 294 40.35 -16.41 -2.91
C SER A 294 39.03 -17.14 -2.57
N THR A 295 38.93 -18.42 -2.96
CA THR A 295 37.79 -19.31 -2.62
C THR A 295 37.56 -19.41 -1.12
N LYS A 296 38.63 -19.32 -0.35
CA LYS A 296 38.62 -19.44 1.11
C LYS A 296 38.19 -18.15 1.81
N GLU A 297 38.58 -17.00 1.26
CA GLU A 297 38.28 -15.69 1.87
C GLU A 297 36.88 -15.18 1.49
N THR A 298 36.38 -15.56 0.31
CA THR A 298 35.13 -15.03 -0.24
C THR A 298 33.91 -15.26 0.66
N PRO A 299 33.67 -16.45 1.25
CA PRO A 299 32.52 -16.63 2.14
C PRO A 299 32.55 -15.71 3.37
N HIS A 300 33.74 -15.47 3.94
CA HIS A 300 33.92 -14.53 5.04
C HIS A 300 33.63 -13.09 4.61
N ALA A 301 34.21 -12.67 3.49
CA ALA A 301 34.00 -11.33 2.93
C ALA A 301 32.52 -11.08 2.63
N MET A 302 31.82 -12.06 2.08
CA MET A 302 30.40 -11.96 1.76
C MET A 302 29.53 -11.85 3.00
N PHE A 303 29.85 -12.61 4.07
CA PHE A 303 29.20 -12.46 5.36
C PHE A 303 29.36 -11.03 5.91
N LEU A 304 30.57 -10.46 5.87
CA LEU A 304 30.82 -9.09 6.32
C LEU A 304 30.06 -8.05 5.47
N CYS A 305 30.04 -8.19 4.15
CA CYS A 305 29.27 -7.33 3.27
C CYS A 305 27.77 -7.33 3.62
N LEU A 306 27.18 -8.52 3.81
CA LEU A 306 25.77 -8.64 4.16
C LEU A 306 25.47 -8.14 5.58
N LEU A 307 26.40 -8.34 6.53
CA LEU A 307 26.30 -7.80 7.87
C LEU A 307 26.27 -6.27 7.84
N VAL A 308 27.24 -5.66 7.16
CA VAL A 308 27.32 -4.20 7.00
C VAL A 308 26.08 -3.66 6.30
N ALA A 309 25.65 -4.26 5.18
CA ALA A 309 24.45 -3.85 4.47
C ALA A 309 23.21 -3.89 5.36
N THR A 310 23.02 -5.00 6.09
CA THR A 310 21.85 -5.24 6.94
C THR A 310 21.83 -4.31 8.14
N THR A 311 22.98 -4.10 8.79
CA THR A 311 23.11 -3.18 9.92
C THR A 311 22.85 -1.74 9.49
N ALA A 312 23.45 -1.30 8.38
CA ALA A 312 23.23 0.03 7.81
C ALA A 312 21.77 0.25 7.42
N MET A 313 21.17 -0.72 6.73
CA MET A 313 19.76 -0.70 6.32
C MET A 313 18.82 -0.65 7.53
N THR A 314 19.05 -1.47 8.55
CA THR A 314 18.20 -1.52 9.74
C THR A 314 18.32 -0.24 10.57
N ALA A 315 19.54 0.24 10.81
CA ALA A 315 19.78 1.48 11.53
C ALA A 315 19.14 2.68 10.79
N SER A 316 19.33 2.75 9.48
CA SER A 316 18.73 3.76 8.62
C SER A 316 17.20 3.70 8.64
N ALA A 317 16.60 2.52 8.48
CA ALA A 317 15.14 2.37 8.52
C ALA A 317 14.53 2.87 9.85
N LEU A 318 15.21 2.64 10.97
CA LEU A 318 14.77 3.14 12.29
C LEU A 318 14.92 4.66 12.45
N VAL A 319 15.94 5.26 11.85
CA VAL A 319 16.16 6.71 11.87
C VAL A 319 15.19 7.42 10.93
N PHE A 320 15.15 6.99 9.67
CA PHE A 320 14.31 7.60 8.64
C PHE A 320 12.83 7.28 8.81
N GLY A 321 12.46 6.16 9.44
CA GLY A 321 11.08 5.89 9.84
C GLY A 321 10.57 6.96 10.82
N ARG A 322 11.34 7.26 11.87
CA ARG A 322 10.97 8.34 12.82
C ARG A 322 10.99 9.73 12.19
N LEU A 323 11.94 9.98 11.28
CA LEU A 323 12.03 11.25 10.58
C LEU A 323 10.86 11.43 9.60
N LEU A 324 10.42 10.35 8.95
CA LEU A 324 9.23 10.31 8.11
C LEU A 324 7.98 10.62 8.93
N ASP A 325 7.83 10.02 10.11
CA ASP A 325 6.67 10.27 10.98
C ASP A 325 6.55 11.75 11.36
N ARG A 326 7.70 12.45 11.49
CA ARG A 326 7.75 13.90 11.75
C ARG A 326 7.50 14.75 10.51
N LEU A 327 8.18 14.45 9.40
CA LEU A 327 8.14 15.30 8.20
C LEU A 327 6.96 15.00 7.27
N ARG A 328 6.34 13.83 7.38
CA ARG A 328 5.17 13.33 6.60
C ARG A 328 5.30 13.43 5.06
N ARG A 329 6.47 13.76 4.52
CA ARG A 329 6.75 13.95 3.08
C ARG A 329 7.32 12.69 2.42
N ARG A 330 6.49 11.65 2.30
CA ARG A 330 6.87 10.29 1.82
C ARG A 330 7.66 10.29 0.49
N LYS A 331 7.18 11.01 -0.53
CA LYS A 331 7.82 11.02 -1.87
C LYS A 331 9.26 11.51 -1.85
N VAL A 332 9.57 12.52 -1.04
CA VAL A 332 10.92 13.12 -0.96
C VAL A 332 11.94 12.10 -0.46
N PHE A 333 11.56 11.29 0.53
CA PHE A 333 12.43 10.24 1.04
C PHE A 333 12.65 9.12 0.04
N VAL A 334 11.62 8.72 -0.72
CA VAL A 334 11.78 7.70 -1.78
C VAL A 334 12.71 8.22 -2.88
N ILE A 335 12.54 9.47 -3.32
CA ILE A 335 13.41 10.10 -4.32
C ILE A 335 14.85 10.21 -3.78
N GLY A 336 15.02 10.72 -2.56
CA GLY A 336 16.34 10.88 -1.94
C GLY A 336 17.07 9.54 -1.73
N ALA A 337 16.36 8.52 -1.27
CA ALA A 337 16.88 7.15 -1.16
C ALA A 337 17.25 6.57 -2.52
N GLY A 338 16.42 6.79 -3.54
CA GLY A 338 16.69 6.41 -4.92
C GLY A 338 17.96 7.05 -5.47
N ILE A 339 18.11 8.37 -5.31
CA ILE A 339 19.32 9.11 -5.70
C ILE A 339 20.55 8.56 -4.94
N GLY A 340 20.43 8.37 -3.62
CA GLY A 340 21.52 7.84 -2.79
C GLY A 340 22.01 6.47 -3.27
N MET A 341 21.10 5.55 -3.56
CA MET A 341 21.44 4.24 -4.13
C MET A 341 21.99 4.36 -5.56
N ALA A 342 21.39 5.19 -6.41
CA ALA A 342 21.83 5.39 -7.79
C ALA A 342 23.25 5.96 -7.88
N LEU A 343 23.65 6.81 -6.94
CA LEU A 343 25.03 7.30 -6.82
C LEU A 343 25.99 6.23 -6.30
N GLY A 344 25.54 5.34 -5.42
CA GLY A 344 26.38 4.27 -4.85
C GLY A 344 26.76 3.18 -5.86
N PHE A 345 25.86 2.79 -6.78
CA PHE A 345 26.13 1.70 -7.73
C PHE A 345 27.34 1.95 -8.65
N PRO A 346 27.49 3.12 -9.33
CA PRO A 346 28.67 3.39 -10.15
C PRO A 346 29.97 3.45 -9.34
N VAL A 347 29.90 3.87 -8.07
CA VAL A 347 31.08 3.93 -7.19
C VAL A 347 31.69 2.54 -6.97
N LEU A 348 30.87 1.48 -7.01
CA LEU A 348 31.37 0.10 -6.96
C LEU A 348 32.39 -0.18 -8.06
N LEU A 349 32.27 0.42 -9.25
CA LEU A 349 33.20 0.16 -10.36
C LEU A 349 34.64 0.60 -10.08
N PHE A 350 34.82 1.54 -9.15
CA PHE A 350 36.11 2.10 -8.74
C PHE A 350 36.66 1.43 -7.48
N CYS A 351 35.91 0.53 -6.84
CA CYS A 351 36.38 -0.21 -5.67
C CYS A 351 37.44 -1.23 -6.09
N THR A 352 38.68 -1.01 -5.62
CA THR A 352 39.81 -1.93 -5.85
C THR A 352 40.18 -2.73 -4.59
N THR A 353 39.68 -2.33 -3.43
CA THR A 353 39.99 -2.98 -2.15
C THR A 353 38.73 -3.36 -1.38
N PHE A 354 38.84 -4.37 -0.53
CA PHE A 354 37.73 -4.86 0.29
C PHE A 354 37.19 -3.81 1.29
N PRO A 355 38.02 -3.00 2.00
CA PRO A 355 37.49 -1.96 2.88
C PRO A 355 36.70 -0.87 2.13
N GLN A 356 37.13 -0.46 0.93
CA GLN A 356 36.37 0.47 0.09
C GLN A 356 34.99 -0.10 -0.25
N LEU A 357 34.93 -1.38 -0.61
CA LEU A 357 33.67 -2.06 -0.89
C LEU A 357 32.71 -2.01 0.32
N LEU A 358 33.21 -2.25 1.54
CA LEU A 358 32.36 -2.19 2.75
C LEU A 358 31.77 -0.79 2.97
N VAL A 359 32.52 0.28 2.71
CA VAL A 359 32.03 1.66 2.82
C VAL A 359 30.90 1.91 1.81
N VAL A 360 31.08 1.50 0.55
CA VAL A 360 30.05 1.69 -0.48
C VAL A 360 28.81 0.83 -0.20
N ILE A 361 28.99 -0.39 0.31
CA ILE A 361 27.87 -1.24 0.74
C ILE A 361 27.13 -0.64 1.93
N ALA A 362 27.83 -0.06 2.90
CA ALA A 362 27.20 0.65 4.01
C ALA A 362 26.36 1.82 3.50
N TRP A 363 26.89 2.61 2.55
CA TRP A 363 26.16 3.71 1.93
C TRP A 363 24.90 3.23 1.20
N ILE A 364 25.01 2.24 0.30
CA ILE A 364 23.85 1.68 -0.40
C ILE A 364 22.84 1.12 0.61
N GLY A 365 23.31 0.45 1.67
CA GLY A 365 22.49 -0.04 2.77
C GLY A 365 21.72 1.06 3.50
N VAL A 366 22.36 2.19 3.82
CA VAL A 366 21.68 3.36 4.42
C VAL A 366 20.57 3.86 3.49
N ALA A 367 20.87 4.04 2.21
CA ALA A 367 19.88 4.52 1.24
C ALA A 367 18.71 3.51 1.07
N GLN A 368 19.00 2.21 1.01
CA GLN A 368 17.98 1.16 0.99
C GLN A 368 17.12 1.14 2.25
N GLY A 369 17.71 1.36 3.44
CA GLY A 369 16.97 1.46 4.70
C GLY A 369 15.99 2.64 4.72
N ALA A 370 16.41 3.80 4.19
CA ALA A 370 15.55 4.97 4.04
C ALA A 370 14.39 4.70 3.06
N TYR A 371 14.65 3.98 1.96
CA TYR A 371 13.60 3.54 1.03
C TYR A 371 12.57 2.62 1.71
N LEU A 372 13.03 1.57 2.39
CA LEU A 372 12.16 0.58 3.04
C LEU A 372 11.28 1.17 4.15
N ALA A 373 11.73 2.23 4.81
CA ALA A 373 10.95 2.92 5.83
C ALA A 373 9.65 3.56 5.29
N VAL A 374 9.61 3.90 3.99
CA VAL A 374 8.51 4.65 3.37
C VAL A 374 7.68 3.81 2.42
N ASP A 375 8.34 2.89 1.73
CA ASP A 375 7.82 2.14 0.58
C ASP A 375 6.48 1.43 0.85
N LEU A 376 6.40 0.62 1.91
CA LEU A 376 5.14 -0.07 2.27
C LEU A 376 4.02 0.93 2.62
N ALA A 377 4.38 2.02 3.29
CA ALA A 377 3.43 3.00 3.78
C ALA A 377 2.88 3.89 2.65
N LEU A 378 3.68 4.17 1.62
CA LEU A 378 3.24 4.88 0.41
C LEU A 378 2.25 4.04 -0.40
N VAL A 379 2.47 2.73 -0.47
CA VAL A 379 1.66 1.83 -1.30
C VAL A 379 0.28 1.62 -0.74
N THR A 380 0.16 1.50 0.59
CA THR A 380 -1.16 1.40 1.25
C THR A 380 -2.03 2.63 1.01
N GLU A 381 -1.44 3.79 0.74
CA GLU A 381 -2.18 5.02 0.42
C GLU A 381 -2.73 5.02 -1.01
N VAL A 382 -2.04 4.38 -1.95
CA VAL A 382 -2.43 4.33 -3.38
C VAL A 382 -3.15 3.05 -3.79
N LEU A 383 -3.55 2.22 -2.81
CA LEU A 383 -4.29 0.98 -3.07
C LEU A 383 -5.60 1.26 -3.84
N PRO A 384 -5.87 0.52 -4.94
CA PRO A 384 -7.08 0.63 -5.75
C PRO A 384 -8.38 0.43 -4.95
N ASP A 385 -8.44 -0.65 -4.17
CA ASP A 385 -9.59 -0.98 -3.33
C ASP A 385 -9.13 -1.46 -1.94
N ARG A 386 -9.53 -0.73 -0.90
CA ARG A 386 -9.20 -1.07 0.49
C ARG A 386 -9.94 -2.32 0.98
N ASN A 387 -11.09 -2.65 0.41
CA ASN A 387 -11.85 -3.85 0.75
C ASN A 387 -11.29 -5.10 0.07
N ALA A 388 -10.56 -4.92 -1.03
CA ALA A 388 -9.79 -5.97 -1.70
C ALA A 388 -8.28 -5.85 -1.44
N ALA A 389 -7.86 -5.22 -0.34
CA ALA A 389 -6.46 -4.93 -0.05
C ALA A 389 -5.56 -6.17 -0.10
N ALA A 390 -6.05 -7.35 0.29
CA ALA A 390 -5.29 -8.59 0.20
C ALA A 390 -4.92 -8.97 -1.26
N LYS A 391 -5.83 -8.74 -2.21
CA LYS A 391 -5.59 -8.95 -3.63
C LYS A 391 -4.54 -7.97 -4.15
N ASP A 392 -4.77 -6.68 -3.95
CA ASP A 392 -3.91 -5.63 -4.50
C ASP A 392 -2.51 -5.64 -3.87
N MET A 393 -2.40 -6.00 -2.58
CA MET A 393 -1.11 -6.29 -1.94
C MET A 393 -0.42 -7.51 -2.56
N GLY A 394 -1.17 -8.52 -3.01
CA GLY A 394 -0.64 -9.64 -3.79
C GLY A 394 -0.03 -9.20 -5.12
N VAL A 395 -0.72 -8.34 -5.88
CA VAL A 395 -0.19 -7.75 -7.12
C VAL A 395 1.05 -6.90 -6.85
N PHE A 396 1.02 -6.14 -5.74
CA PHE A 396 2.17 -5.36 -5.29
C PHE A 396 3.38 -6.23 -4.97
N HIS A 397 3.19 -7.37 -4.32
CA HIS A 397 4.27 -8.32 -4.05
C HIS A 397 4.93 -8.87 -5.31
N LEU A 398 4.23 -8.91 -6.46
CA LEU A 398 4.84 -9.31 -7.74
C LEU A 398 6.03 -8.42 -8.12
N ALA A 399 6.06 -7.16 -7.68
CA ALA A 399 7.20 -6.27 -7.89
C ALA A 399 8.50 -6.79 -7.27
N ASN A 400 8.44 -7.67 -6.26
CA ASN A 400 9.62 -8.29 -5.66
C ASN A 400 10.21 -9.42 -6.52
N VAL A 401 9.43 -9.99 -7.45
CA VAL A 401 9.87 -11.11 -8.30
C VAL A 401 10.46 -10.63 -9.62
N VAL A 402 9.98 -9.49 -10.12
CA VAL A 402 10.46 -8.85 -11.36
C VAL A 402 11.99 -8.70 -11.39
N PRO A 403 12.69 -8.20 -10.35
CA PRO A 403 14.15 -8.08 -10.32
C PRO A 403 14.88 -9.35 -10.73
N GLN A 404 14.50 -10.49 -10.16
CA GLN A 404 15.16 -11.77 -10.38
C GLN A 404 14.89 -12.29 -11.81
N LEU A 405 13.67 -12.12 -12.32
CA LEU A 405 13.33 -12.44 -13.71
C LEU A 405 14.09 -11.56 -14.70
N SER A 406 14.14 -10.25 -14.46
CA SER A 406 14.86 -9.29 -15.31
C SER A 406 16.35 -9.61 -15.38
N LEU A 407 17.00 -9.88 -14.25
CA LEU A 407 18.42 -10.28 -14.23
C LEU A 407 18.67 -11.58 -14.99
N SER A 408 17.69 -12.50 -14.97
CA SER A 408 17.78 -13.76 -15.68
C SER A 408 17.69 -13.57 -17.20
N LEU A 409 16.81 -12.69 -17.66
CA LEU A 409 16.66 -12.34 -19.08
C LEU A 409 17.85 -11.54 -19.61
N LEU A 410 18.45 -10.71 -18.76
CA LEU A 410 19.60 -9.87 -19.12
C LEU A 410 20.94 -10.62 -19.05
N ALA A 411 20.96 -11.88 -18.60
CA ALA A 411 22.20 -12.62 -18.35
C ALA A 411 23.14 -12.72 -19.54
N THR A 412 22.59 -12.94 -20.74
CA THR A 412 23.38 -12.98 -21.99
C THR A 412 24.04 -11.64 -22.28
N TRP A 413 23.34 -10.53 -22.02
CA TRP A 413 23.89 -9.18 -22.21
C TRP A 413 24.92 -8.81 -21.13
N LEU A 414 24.72 -9.32 -19.91
CA LEU A 414 25.62 -9.15 -18.76
C LEU A 414 26.88 -10.00 -18.83
N THR A 415 26.99 -10.92 -19.80
CA THR A 415 28.14 -11.81 -19.96
C THR A 415 28.94 -11.40 -21.20
N GLY A 416 30.22 -11.08 -21.00
CA GLY A 416 31.17 -10.71 -22.05
C GLY A 416 31.91 -11.92 -22.64
N PRO A 417 32.84 -11.66 -23.58
CA PRO A 417 33.70 -12.70 -24.16
C PRO A 417 34.41 -13.52 -23.08
N GLY A 418 34.45 -14.85 -23.25
CA GLY A 418 35.10 -15.75 -22.30
C GLY A 418 34.33 -15.96 -20.98
N GLY A 419 33.09 -15.50 -20.87
CA GLY A 419 32.26 -15.72 -19.67
C GLY A 419 32.39 -14.67 -18.58
N ALA A 420 33.17 -13.61 -18.82
CA ALA A 420 33.40 -12.56 -17.86
C ALA A 420 32.11 -11.75 -17.61
N ILE A 421 31.77 -11.51 -16.34
CA ILE A 421 30.61 -10.70 -15.99
C ILE A 421 30.94 -9.21 -16.23
N ARG A 422 30.06 -8.54 -16.95
CA ARG A 422 30.13 -7.09 -17.25
C ARG A 422 29.57 -6.29 -16.08
N PHE A 423 30.37 -6.15 -15.03
CA PHE A 423 29.97 -5.40 -13.83
C PHE A 423 29.69 -3.92 -14.11
N ASP A 424 30.38 -3.34 -15.09
CA ASP A 424 30.09 -2.02 -15.66
C ASP A 424 28.64 -1.92 -16.14
N ALA A 425 28.23 -2.84 -17.01
CA ALA A 425 26.89 -2.90 -17.55
C ALA A 425 25.84 -3.14 -16.46
N LEU A 426 26.13 -4.05 -15.51
CA LEU A 426 25.26 -4.40 -14.40
C LEU A 426 24.98 -3.20 -13.48
N PHE A 427 26.02 -2.52 -12.99
CA PHE A 427 25.86 -1.45 -12.01
C PHE A 427 25.39 -0.14 -12.62
N ILE A 428 25.70 0.13 -13.90
CA ILE A 428 25.09 1.25 -14.63
C ILE A 428 23.59 0.99 -14.84
N ALA A 429 23.20 -0.22 -15.25
CA ALA A 429 21.78 -0.57 -15.38
C ALA A 429 21.04 -0.48 -14.03
N ALA A 430 21.65 -0.96 -12.95
CA ALA A 430 21.12 -0.83 -11.59
C ALA A 430 20.93 0.63 -11.17
N SER A 431 21.94 1.48 -11.42
CA SER A 431 21.89 2.92 -11.14
C SER A 431 20.75 3.61 -11.89
N CYS A 432 20.68 3.40 -13.22
CA CYS A 432 19.63 3.96 -14.07
C CYS A 432 18.23 3.50 -13.64
N ALA A 433 18.07 2.21 -13.33
CA ALA A 433 16.79 1.66 -12.88
C ALA A 433 16.34 2.31 -11.55
N VAL A 434 17.23 2.38 -10.56
CA VAL A 434 16.89 2.95 -9.26
C VAL A 434 16.61 4.45 -9.34
N LEU A 435 17.38 5.20 -10.15
CA LEU A 435 17.12 6.61 -10.41
C LEU A 435 15.76 6.81 -11.08
N LEU A 436 15.45 6.00 -12.09
CA LEU A 436 14.14 6.03 -12.76
C LEU A 436 13.02 5.69 -11.79
N GLY A 437 13.19 4.67 -10.94
CA GLY A 437 12.22 4.32 -9.91
C GLY A 437 11.94 5.49 -8.95
N GLY A 438 13.00 6.16 -8.49
CA GLY A 438 12.90 7.37 -7.69
C GLY A 438 12.15 8.50 -8.41
N VAL A 439 12.46 8.77 -9.69
CA VAL A 439 11.81 9.85 -10.45
C VAL A 439 10.34 9.56 -10.76
N VAL A 440 10.02 8.31 -11.12
CA VAL A 440 8.66 7.89 -11.48
C VAL A 440 7.68 8.12 -10.32
N ILE A 441 8.13 8.00 -9.06
CA ILE A 441 7.28 8.27 -7.89
C ILE A 441 6.76 9.71 -7.82
N ALA A 442 7.47 10.66 -8.43
CA ALA A 442 7.06 12.07 -8.48
C ALA A 442 5.77 12.26 -9.30
N ALA A 443 5.44 11.31 -10.19
CA ALA A 443 4.26 11.37 -11.05
C ALA A 443 2.94 11.01 -10.34
N ILE A 444 2.97 10.56 -9.07
CA ILE A 444 1.77 10.33 -8.26
C ILE A 444 1.08 11.69 -8.01
N ARG A 445 -0.18 11.88 -8.41
CA ARG A 445 -0.82 13.22 -8.50
C ARG A 445 -2.09 13.44 -7.66
N SER A 446 -2.45 12.52 -6.77
CA SER A 446 -3.76 12.59 -6.11
C SER A 446 -3.94 13.80 -5.15
N LEU A 447 -4.92 14.66 -5.45
CA LEU A 447 -5.60 15.62 -4.56
C LEU A 447 -6.83 14.91 -3.95
N ARG A 448 -6.98 14.84 -2.63
CA ARG A 448 -7.86 13.84 -1.98
C ARG A 448 -8.68 14.41 -0.81
N ALA A 449 -9.72 13.65 -0.41
CA ALA A 449 -10.47 13.80 0.84
C ALA A 449 -9.61 13.63 2.11
N ASP A 450 -8.32 13.42 1.92
CA ASP A 450 -7.31 13.28 2.97
C ASP A 450 -6.89 14.62 3.57
N CYS A 451 -7.53 15.73 3.23
CA CYS A 451 -7.35 17.04 3.86
C CYS A 451 -8.35 17.32 5.00
N VAL A 452 -9.35 16.45 5.23
CA VAL A 452 -10.33 16.58 6.33
C VAL A 452 -10.02 15.54 7.40
N HIS A 453 -9.61 15.96 8.59
CA HIS A 453 -9.12 15.07 9.63
C HIS A 453 -10.21 14.10 10.12
N ALA A 454 -11.46 14.54 10.22
CA ALA A 454 -12.62 13.69 10.54
C ALA A 454 -12.81 12.49 9.61
N VAL A 455 -12.50 12.66 8.32
CA VAL A 455 -12.66 11.63 7.29
C VAL A 455 -11.35 10.89 7.04
N HIS A 456 -10.22 11.52 7.37
CA HIS A 456 -8.88 10.99 7.17
C HIS A 456 -7.93 11.42 8.31
N PRO A 457 -7.93 10.70 9.44
CA PRO A 457 -7.18 11.08 10.66
C PRO A 457 -5.66 11.20 10.48
N ALA A 458 -5.11 10.65 9.40
CA ALA A 458 -3.68 10.74 9.07
C ALA A 458 -3.28 12.06 8.37
N THR A 459 -4.24 12.93 8.06
CA THR A 459 -3.97 14.23 7.42
C THR A 459 -3.07 15.13 8.29
N PRO A 460 -2.19 15.95 7.70
CA PRO A 460 -1.50 17.02 8.43
C PRO A 460 -2.36 18.28 8.61
N VAL A 461 -3.51 18.39 7.92
CA VAL A 461 -4.38 19.55 7.97
C VAL A 461 -5.26 19.48 9.22
N LEU A 462 -5.13 20.47 10.12
CA LEU A 462 -5.98 20.55 11.31
C LEU A 462 -7.34 21.13 10.93
N THR A 463 -8.41 20.35 11.12
CA THR A 463 -9.79 20.78 10.85
C THR A 463 -10.68 20.71 12.09
N PRO A 464 -10.28 21.30 13.24
CA PRO A 464 -10.92 21.04 14.54
C PRO A 464 -12.42 21.34 14.56
N ASN A 465 -12.86 22.38 13.84
CA ASN A 465 -14.27 22.74 13.73
C ASN A 465 -15.07 21.73 12.90
N LEU A 466 -14.51 21.25 11.78
CA LEU A 466 -15.14 20.22 10.95
C LEU A 466 -15.15 18.87 11.65
N ASP A 467 -14.10 18.55 12.41
CA ASP A 467 -13.99 17.31 13.19
C ASP A 467 -15.05 17.25 14.28
N ARG A 468 -15.25 18.36 15.00
CA ARG A 468 -16.31 18.46 16.01
C ARG A 468 -17.69 18.33 15.39
N LEU A 469 -17.93 18.93 14.22
CA LEU A 469 -19.19 18.82 13.49
C LEU A 469 -19.45 17.37 13.02
N ALA A 470 -18.43 16.72 12.46
CA ALA A 470 -18.52 15.33 12.02
C ALA A 470 -18.74 14.37 13.20
N ALA A 471 -18.08 14.59 14.34
CA ALA A 471 -18.26 13.79 15.55
C ALA A 471 -19.67 13.90 16.14
N GLY A 472 -20.33 15.04 15.97
CA GLY A 472 -21.71 15.27 16.40
C GLY A 472 -22.78 14.93 15.35
N GLY A 473 -22.41 14.42 14.17
CA GLY A 473 -23.30 14.28 13.02
C GLY A 473 -23.08 13.03 12.18
N VAL A 474 -23.59 13.07 10.95
CA VAL A 474 -23.44 11.98 9.95
C VAL A 474 -22.48 12.45 8.86
N ALA A 475 -21.39 11.70 8.67
CA ALA A 475 -20.39 11.98 7.64
C ALA A 475 -20.49 10.98 6.47
N PHE A 476 -20.67 11.49 5.25
CA PHE A 476 -20.61 10.67 4.04
C PHE A 476 -19.17 10.57 3.55
N THR A 477 -18.56 9.40 3.73
CA THR A 477 -17.14 9.15 3.39
C THR A 477 -16.91 8.73 1.93
N GLN A 478 -17.99 8.62 1.15
CA GLN A 478 -17.98 8.23 -0.28
C GLN A 478 -18.76 9.27 -1.10
N ALA A 479 -18.24 10.50 -1.16
CA ALA A 479 -18.81 11.59 -1.96
C ALA A 479 -18.01 11.75 -3.26
N PHE A 480 -18.69 11.64 -4.40
CA PHE A 480 -18.07 11.74 -5.72
C PHE A 480 -18.50 13.04 -6.42
N GLY A 481 -17.51 13.82 -6.87
CA GLY A 481 -17.76 15.01 -7.69
C GLY A 481 -18.37 14.60 -9.04
N GLN A 482 -19.54 15.16 -9.35
CA GLN A 482 -20.29 14.81 -10.56
C GLN A 482 -19.79 15.57 -11.80
N HIS A 483 -19.05 16.65 -11.59
CA HIS A 483 -18.39 17.42 -12.64
C HIS A 483 -17.12 18.07 -12.09
N SER A 484 -16.10 18.28 -12.93
CA SER A 484 -14.85 18.96 -12.55
C SER A 484 -14.99 20.49 -12.40
N VAL A 485 -16.19 21.03 -12.64
CA VAL A 485 -16.50 22.46 -12.58
C VAL A 485 -17.55 22.67 -11.49
N CYS A 486 -17.37 23.68 -10.65
CA CYS A 486 -18.12 23.82 -9.40
C CYS A 486 -19.64 24.01 -9.59
N SER A 487 -20.10 24.90 -10.49
CA SER A 487 -21.54 25.13 -10.73
C SER A 487 -22.29 23.86 -11.17
N PRO A 488 -21.90 23.15 -12.24
CA PRO A 488 -22.61 21.94 -12.66
C PRO A 488 -22.54 20.81 -11.62
N SER A 489 -21.46 20.72 -10.83
CA SER A 489 -21.40 19.77 -9.72
C SER A 489 -22.37 20.14 -8.59
N ARG A 490 -22.51 21.43 -8.26
CA ARG A 490 -23.47 21.94 -7.26
C ARG A 490 -24.92 21.73 -7.71
N VAL A 491 -25.22 22.01 -8.97
CA VAL A 491 -26.56 21.76 -9.54
C VAL A 491 -26.91 20.27 -9.48
N SER A 492 -25.97 19.40 -9.84
CA SER A 492 -26.16 17.94 -9.76
C SER A 492 -26.42 17.47 -8.32
N PHE A 493 -25.69 18.03 -7.34
CA PHE A 493 -25.93 17.74 -5.93
C PHE A 493 -27.30 18.23 -5.44
N LEU A 494 -27.70 19.44 -5.84
CA LEU A 494 -28.98 20.03 -5.44
C LEU A 494 -30.18 19.30 -6.05
N SER A 495 -30.11 18.94 -7.34
CA SER A 495 -31.20 18.28 -8.06
C SER A 495 -31.24 16.76 -7.90
N GLY A 496 -30.12 16.15 -7.50
CA GLY A 496 -29.95 14.70 -7.51
C GLY A 496 -29.82 14.12 -8.92
N GLN A 497 -29.70 14.96 -9.96
CA GLN A 497 -29.59 14.53 -11.34
C GLN A 497 -28.14 14.65 -11.83
N TYR A 498 -27.72 13.75 -12.73
CA TYR A 498 -26.42 13.92 -13.38
C TYR A 498 -26.38 15.18 -14.26
N PRO A 499 -25.22 15.86 -14.40
CA PRO A 499 -25.10 17.09 -15.17
C PRO A 499 -25.65 17.02 -16.61
N HIS A 500 -25.62 15.84 -17.23
CA HIS A 500 -26.09 15.63 -18.60
C HIS A 500 -27.61 15.52 -18.75
N VAL A 501 -28.38 15.35 -17.66
CA VAL A 501 -29.84 15.17 -17.71
C VAL A 501 -30.54 16.47 -18.11
N ALA A 502 -30.23 17.58 -17.42
CA ALA A 502 -30.75 18.91 -17.71
C ALA A 502 -29.74 19.82 -18.44
N GLY A 503 -28.52 19.32 -18.69
CA GLY A 503 -27.52 19.96 -19.54
C GLY A 503 -26.55 20.91 -18.83
N HIS A 504 -26.57 21.01 -17.49
CA HIS A 504 -25.64 21.83 -16.69
C HIS A 504 -24.18 21.42 -16.93
N ARG A 505 -23.48 22.09 -17.84
CA ARG A 505 -22.09 21.76 -18.21
C ARG A 505 -21.11 22.93 -18.10
N THR A 506 -21.61 24.13 -17.81
CA THR A 506 -20.82 25.36 -17.77
C THR A 506 -21.13 26.14 -16.50
N LEU A 507 -20.26 27.11 -16.16
CA LEU A 507 -20.46 27.98 -14.99
C LEU A 507 -21.73 28.84 -15.07
N GLY A 508 -22.18 29.18 -16.28
CA GLY A 508 -23.32 30.06 -16.50
C GLY A 508 -24.67 29.36 -16.63
N TYR A 509 -24.70 28.03 -16.74
CA TYR A 509 -25.95 27.29 -16.93
C TYR A 509 -26.45 26.69 -15.61
N LEU A 510 -27.10 27.55 -14.83
CA LEU A 510 -27.54 27.32 -13.45
C LEU A 510 -28.86 26.55 -13.36
N LEU A 511 -29.24 26.10 -12.15
CA LEU A 511 -30.50 25.42 -11.88
C LEU A 511 -31.69 26.36 -12.10
N GLY A 512 -32.60 25.99 -12.99
CA GLY A 512 -33.80 26.74 -13.33
C GLY A 512 -34.92 26.69 -12.26
N PRO A 513 -35.92 27.58 -12.34
CA PRO A 513 -37.00 27.68 -11.36
C PRO A 513 -37.96 26.48 -11.33
N ASP A 514 -38.12 25.80 -12.46
CA ASP A 514 -39.02 24.65 -12.58
C ASP A 514 -38.30 23.31 -12.34
N GLU A 515 -36.98 23.34 -12.13
CA GLU A 515 -36.18 22.15 -11.91
C GLU A 515 -36.24 21.66 -10.46
N PRO A 516 -36.23 20.33 -10.24
CA PRO A 516 -36.28 19.77 -8.89
C PRO A 516 -34.98 20.08 -8.14
N ASN A 517 -35.11 20.39 -6.85
CA ASN A 517 -33.98 20.43 -5.93
C ASN A 517 -34.41 20.11 -4.51
N PHE A 518 -33.51 19.57 -3.69
CA PHE A 518 -33.86 19.09 -2.36
C PHE A 518 -34.34 20.22 -1.43
N LEU A 519 -33.88 21.47 -1.59
CA LEU A 519 -34.36 22.60 -0.79
C LEU A 519 -35.85 22.88 -1.06
N ARG A 520 -36.24 22.89 -2.34
CA ARG A 520 -37.65 22.99 -2.75
C ARG A 520 -38.47 21.81 -2.24
N VAL A 521 -37.94 20.59 -2.31
CA VAL A 521 -38.62 19.40 -1.77
C VAL A 521 -38.86 19.55 -0.26
N PHE A 522 -37.89 20.02 0.52
CA PHE A 522 -38.10 20.29 1.95
C PHE A 522 -39.17 21.36 2.17
N LYS A 523 -39.09 22.48 1.45
CA LYS A 523 -40.08 23.57 1.51
C LYS A 523 -41.50 23.09 1.23
N GLU A 524 -41.70 22.28 0.17
CA GLU A 524 -43.01 21.73 -0.20
C GLU A 524 -43.52 20.64 0.76
N ASN A 525 -42.66 20.11 1.64
CA ASN A 525 -42.99 19.06 2.60
C ASN A 525 -42.96 19.56 4.07
N GLY A 526 -43.26 20.84 4.29
CA GLY A 526 -43.49 21.40 5.63
C GLY A 526 -42.23 21.74 6.42
N TYR A 527 -41.08 21.86 5.75
CA TYR A 527 -39.90 22.46 6.38
C TYR A 527 -39.81 23.95 6.05
N HIS A 528 -39.50 24.77 7.05
CA HIS A 528 -39.08 26.14 6.79
C HIS A 528 -37.66 26.14 6.20
N VAL A 529 -37.43 26.90 5.13
CA VAL A 529 -36.15 26.86 4.40
C VAL A 529 -35.59 28.26 4.34
N ALA A 530 -34.46 28.48 4.98
CA ALA A 530 -33.77 29.77 5.02
C ALA A 530 -32.38 29.65 4.39
N MET A 531 -31.93 30.71 3.74
CA MET A 531 -30.62 30.80 3.11
C MET A 531 -29.86 32.01 3.65
N ALA A 532 -28.86 31.78 4.50
CA ALA A 532 -28.13 32.81 5.26
C ALA A 532 -27.16 33.69 4.43
N GLY A 533 -27.20 33.60 3.10
CA GLY A 533 -26.25 34.28 2.22
C GLY A 533 -26.74 34.43 0.79
N GLY A 534 -25.81 34.67 -0.12
CA GLY A 534 -26.11 34.77 -1.55
C GLY A 534 -26.48 33.41 -2.14
N ARG A 535 -27.30 33.41 -3.19
CA ARG A 535 -27.75 32.20 -3.91
C ARG A 535 -26.61 31.35 -4.52
N GLY A 536 -25.39 31.90 -4.59
CA GLY A 536 -24.22 31.30 -5.23
C GLY A 536 -24.40 31.08 -6.74
N ASP A 537 -23.38 30.51 -7.39
CA ASP A 537 -23.43 30.09 -8.80
C ASP A 537 -24.18 28.76 -8.99
N SER A 538 -25.34 28.63 -8.31
CA SER A 538 -26.14 27.40 -8.30
C SER A 538 -27.55 27.62 -8.82
N PHE A 539 -28.19 28.74 -8.49
CA PHE A 539 -29.60 29.04 -8.81
C PHE A 539 -29.72 30.14 -9.86
N ALA A 540 -30.53 29.90 -10.89
CA ALA A 540 -30.96 30.92 -11.83
C ALA A 540 -31.99 31.90 -11.18
N PRO A 541 -32.25 33.08 -11.78
CA PRO A 541 -33.33 33.96 -11.32
C PRO A 541 -34.67 33.21 -11.19
N GLY A 542 -35.40 33.43 -10.10
CA GLY A 542 -36.67 32.76 -9.81
C GLY A 542 -36.55 31.39 -9.13
N ALA A 543 -35.37 30.77 -9.14
CA ALA A 543 -35.18 29.42 -8.56
C ALA A 543 -34.97 29.45 -7.04
N THR A 544 -34.33 30.48 -6.50
CA THR A 544 -34.13 30.65 -5.05
C THR A 544 -35.46 30.89 -4.34
N GLU A 545 -36.30 31.74 -4.91
CA GLU A 545 -37.61 32.15 -4.39
C GLU A 545 -38.58 30.96 -4.29
N ARG A 546 -38.47 30.04 -5.25
CA ARG A 546 -39.23 28.79 -5.22
C ARG A 546 -38.65 27.76 -4.24
N SER A 547 -37.37 27.85 -3.91
CA SER A 547 -36.67 26.85 -3.09
C SER A 547 -36.50 27.25 -1.62
N ALA A 548 -36.69 28.53 -1.26
CA ALA A 548 -36.54 29.04 0.09
C ALA A 548 -37.70 29.98 0.50
N HIS A 549 -37.98 30.06 1.79
CA HIS A 549 -38.91 31.03 2.39
C HIS A 549 -38.19 32.36 2.65
N GLU A 550 -36.94 32.27 3.12
CA GLU A 550 -36.11 33.40 3.49
C GLU A 550 -34.75 33.31 2.78
N TYR A 551 -34.32 34.41 2.17
CA TYR A 551 -33.08 34.49 1.40
C TYR A 551 -32.63 35.96 1.27
N GLY A 552 -31.37 36.18 0.89
CA GLY A 552 -30.88 37.52 0.50
C GLY A 552 -30.33 38.39 1.63
N PHE A 553 -29.88 37.79 2.73
CA PHE A 553 -29.35 38.48 3.92
C PHE A 553 -27.92 39.06 3.76
N LEU A 554 -27.59 39.63 2.59
CA LEU A 554 -26.27 40.22 2.35
C LEU A 554 -26.37 41.73 2.07
N PRO A 555 -25.66 42.57 2.86
CA PRO A 555 -25.49 43.98 2.54
C PRO A 555 -24.96 44.18 1.11
N GLU A 556 -25.39 45.25 0.45
CA GLU A 556 -24.94 45.61 -0.90
C GLU A 556 -23.41 45.71 -0.98
N GLU A 557 -22.80 46.26 0.06
CA GLU A 557 -21.34 46.42 0.16
C GLU A 557 -20.60 45.07 0.17
N THR A 558 -21.13 44.08 0.90
CA THR A 558 -20.57 42.71 0.93
C THR A 558 -20.69 42.03 -0.44
N ARG A 559 -21.82 42.23 -1.14
CA ARG A 559 -22.01 41.69 -2.50
C ARG A 559 -21.04 42.31 -3.50
N ARG A 560 -20.82 43.63 -3.43
CA ARG A 560 -19.84 44.34 -4.27
C ARG A 560 -18.42 43.86 -3.99
N SER A 561 -18.02 43.76 -2.72
CA SER A 561 -16.70 43.27 -2.30
C SER A 561 -16.41 41.84 -2.83
N ALA A 562 -17.37 40.93 -2.71
CA ALA A 562 -17.22 39.56 -3.23
C ALA A 562 -17.05 39.53 -4.77
N ALA A 563 -17.77 40.40 -5.49
CA ALA A 563 -17.65 40.51 -6.95
C ALA A 563 -16.28 41.07 -7.37
N GLU A 564 -15.77 42.09 -6.67
CA GLU A 564 -14.44 42.67 -6.90
C GLU A 564 -13.34 41.64 -6.62
N PHE A 565 -13.48 40.84 -5.55
CA PHE A 565 -12.56 39.75 -5.22
C PHE A 565 -12.49 38.70 -6.35
N LEU A 566 -13.64 38.27 -6.88
CA LEU A 566 -13.69 37.33 -8.00
C LEU A 566 -13.02 37.86 -9.28
N GLN A 567 -13.13 39.17 -9.53
CA GLN A 567 -12.47 39.81 -10.68
C GLN A 567 -10.95 39.89 -10.49
N SER A 568 -10.47 39.92 -9.25
CA SER A 568 -9.04 39.98 -8.94
C SER A 568 -8.28 38.68 -9.22
N LYS A 569 -8.98 37.54 -9.41
CA LYS A 569 -8.37 36.21 -9.61
C LYS A 569 -7.38 36.16 -10.77
N THR A 570 -7.60 36.95 -11.83
CA THR A 570 -6.72 37.00 -13.02
C THR A 570 -5.80 38.22 -13.04
N LYS A 571 -5.74 39.01 -11.97
CA LYS A 571 -4.87 40.20 -11.88
C LYS A 571 -3.38 39.78 -11.92
N GLY A 572 -2.45 40.65 -12.28
CA GLY A 572 -1.01 40.30 -12.27
C GLY A 572 -0.51 39.62 -13.55
N ASP A 573 0.78 39.26 -13.58
CA ASP A 573 1.46 38.75 -14.76
C ASP A 573 1.00 37.31 -15.12
N PRO A 574 0.37 37.08 -16.29
CA PRO A 574 -0.02 35.74 -16.72
C PRO A 574 1.15 34.76 -16.88
N ALA A 575 2.39 35.25 -17.00
CA ALA A 575 3.58 34.40 -17.06
C ALA A 575 3.99 33.85 -15.68
N ASP A 576 3.55 34.48 -14.58
CA ASP A 576 3.86 34.04 -13.23
C ASP A 576 3.07 32.74 -12.89
N PRO A 577 3.77 31.62 -12.59
CA PRO A 577 3.14 30.37 -12.21
C PRO A 577 2.17 30.49 -11.02
N MET A 578 2.45 31.37 -10.06
CA MET A 578 1.62 31.57 -8.87
C MET A 578 0.32 32.29 -9.22
N VAL A 579 0.39 33.29 -10.10
CA VAL A 579 -0.80 33.98 -10.65
C VAL A 579 -1.67 33.01 -11.43
N ARG A 580 -1.09 32.13 -12.26
CA ARG A 580 -1.84 31.09 -12.97
C ARG A 580 -2.43 30.03 -12.04
N ALA A 581 -1.79 29.77 -10.91
CA ALA A 581 -2.29 28.90 -9.85
C ALA A 581 -3.34 29.59 -8.96
N PHE A 582 -3.65 30.87 -9.24
CA PHE A 582 -4.50 31.73 -8.42
C PHE A 582 -4.00 31.91 -6.99
N PHE A 583 -2.73 31.63 -6.68
CA PHE A 583 -2.18 31.75 -5.34
C PHE A 583 -1.54 33.12 -5.13
N ARG A 584 -1.90 33.76 -4.02
CA ARG A 584 -1.49 35.13 -3.68
C ARG A 584 -0.75 35.23 -2.36
N GLY A 585 -0.70 34.14 -1.59
CA GLY A 585 0.08 34.08 -0.37
C GLY A 585 -0.65 34.74 0.80
N GLN A 586 0.05 35.64 1.49
CA GLN A 586 -0.42 36.23 2.72
C GLN A 586 -1.49 37.29 2.47
N ARG A 587 -2.58 37.21 3.21
CA ARG A 587 -3.61 38.24 3.25
C ARG A 587 -3.31 39.25 4.37
N SER A 588 -3.54 40.53 4.10
CA SER A 588 -3.44 41.57 5.14
C SER A 588 -4.67 41.58 6.06
N GLN A 589 -4.46 41.77 7.37
CA GLN A 589 -5.56 41.79 8.36
C GLN A 589 -6.56 42.94 8.13
N GLU A 590 -6.14 44.07 7.54
CA GLU A 590 -7.05 45.17 7.19
C GLU A 590 -8.03 44.81 6.07
N GLN A 591 -7.67 43.86 5.20
CA GLN A 591 -8.57 43.30 4.17
C GLN A 591 -9.47 42.18 4.71
N ALA A 592 -9.22 41.67 5.93
CA ALA A 592 -9.97 40.56 6.52
C ALA A 592 -11.31 41.01 7.17
N ALA A 593 -11.44 42.29 7.53
CA ALA A 593 -12.50 42.76 8.44
C ALA A 593 -13.91 42.89 7.84
N ILE A 594 -14.14 42.61 6.56
CA ILE A 594 -15.49 42.42 6.00
C ILE A 594 -15.45 41.29 4.97
N GLU A 595 -15.26 40.06 5.45
CA GLU A 595 -15.34 38.87 4.63
C GLU A 595 -16.79 38.42 4.43
N TYR A 596 -17.14 38.12 3.18
CA TYR A 596 -18.43 37.53 2.80
C TYR A 596 -18.81 36.36 3.73
N ASP A 597 -17.85 35.51 4.10
CA ASP A 597 -18.08 34.36 4.98
C ASP A 597 -18.40 34.76 6.40
N GLU A 598 -17.72 35.76 6.97
CA GLU A 598 -18.03 36.27 8.30
C GLU A 598 -19.47 36.81 8.35
N VAL A 599 -19.88 37.57 7.33
CA VAL A 599 -21.25 38.09 7.22
C VAL A 599 -22.25 36.95 7.12
N VAL A 600 -22.01 35.95 6.27
CA VAL A 600 -22.88 34.77 6.13
C VAL A 600 -22.97 33.98 7.44
N ILE A 601 -21.87 33.82 8.16
CA ILE A 601 -21.82 33.13 9.46
C ILE A 601 -22.60 33.91 10.52
N ARG A 602 -22.37 35.22 10.66
CA ARG A 602 -23.10 36.07 11.62
C ARG A 602 -24.60 36.10 11.32
N THR A 603 -24.98 36.13 10.04
CA THR A 603 -26.39 36.00 9.63
C THR A 603 -26.96 34.64 10.06
N ALA A 604 -26.23 33.54 9.85
CA ALA A 604 -26.67 32.22 10.27
C ALA A 604 -26.82 32.12 11.80
N GLU A 605 -25.88 32.67 12.57
CA GLU A 605 -25.95 32.74 14.04
C GLU A 605 -27.17 33.55 14.51
N HIS A 606 -27.41 34.71 13.89
CA HIS A 606 -28.58 35.54 14.20
C HIS A 606 -29.89 34.81 13.91
N TRP A 607 -29.97 34.12 12.78
CA TRP A 607 -31.14 33.32 12.41
C TRP A 607 -31.37 32.17 13.41
N LEU A 608 -30.29 31.49 13.83
CA LEU A 608 -30.34 30.40 14.81
C LEU A 608 -30.68 30.85 16.23
N ALA A 609 -30.66 32.15 16.55
CA ALA A 609 -31.08 32.67 17.84
C ALA A 609 -32.61 32.58 18.03
N ALA A 610 -33.38 32.56 16.94
CA ALA A 610 -34.85 32.47 16.97
C ALA A 610 -35.40 31.69 15.77
N PRO A 611 -35.08 30.39 15.61
CA PRO A 611 -35.57 29.59 14.51
C PRO A 611 -37.08 29.32 14.63
N PRO A 612 -37.78 29.03 13.53
CA PRO A 612 -39.19 28.68 13.56
C PRO A 612 -39.43 27.36 14.32
N ARG A 613 -40.67 27.18 14.79
CA ARG A 613 -41.07 25.98 15.56
C ARG A 613 -41.23 24.72 14.69
N GLU A 614 -41.50 24.91 13.40
CA GLU A 614 -41.57 23.81 12.45
C GLU A 614 -40.16 23.28 12.10
N PRO A 615 -40.04 22.05 11.57
CA PRO A 615 -38.76 21.56 11.07
C PRO A 615 -38.17 22.54 10.07
N TRP A 616 -36.84 22.72 10.07
CA TRP A 616 -36.22 23.73 9.22
C TRP A 616 -34.94 23.25 8.57
N VAL A 617 -34.59 23.92 7.48
CA VAL A 617 -33.33 23.78 6.74
C VAL A 617 -32.69 25.15 6.64
N LEU A 618 -31.47 25.29 7.15
CA LEU A 618 -30.65 26.48 6.97
C LEU A 618 -29.52 26.18 5.99
N TYR A 619 -29.55 26.82 4.83
CA TYR A 619 -28.49 26.74 3.82
C TYR A 619 -27.48 27.87 4.03
N VAL A 620 -26.22 27.50 4.31
CA VAL A 620 -25.12 28.43 4.62
C VAL A 620 -24.05 28.33 3.52
N PRO A 621 -24.10 29.19 2.49
CA PRO A 621 -23.17 29.13 1.37
C PRO A 621 -21.89 29.93 1.68
N LEU A 622 -20.90 29.26 2.25
CA LEU A 622 -19.56 29.83 2.42
C LEU A 622 -18.82 29.91 1.09
N PHE A 623 -17.95 30.88 0.98
CA PHE A 623 -17.19 31.28 -0.19
C PHE A 623 -15.77 30.70 -0.13
N ALA A 624 -15.08 30.75 1.00
CA ALA A 624 -13.75 30.19 1.15
C ALA A 624 -13.74 28.65 1.28
N PRO A 625 -12.72 27.95 0.73
CA PRO A 625 -11.63 28.48 -0.08
C PRO A 625 -12.05 28.68 -1.56
N HIS A 626 -11.97 29.91 -2.07
CA HIS A 626 -12.20 30.25 -3.48
C HIS A 626 -11.01 31.03 -4.04
N PRO A 627 -10.60 30.83 -5.31
CA PRO A 627 -9.54 31.62 -5.92
C PRO A 627 -9.90 33.12 -6.02
N PRO A 628 -8.95 34.05 -5.82
CA PRO A 628 -7.54 33.80 -5.49
C PRO A 628 -7.31 33.23 -4.08
N PHE A 629 -6.39 32.27 -3.95
CA PHE A 629 -6.05 31.60 -2.70
C PHE A 629 -5.09 32.46 -1.87
N GLU A 630 -5.61 32.92 -0.73
CA GLU A 630 -4.93 33.75 0.25
C GLU A 630 -5.21 33.20 1.65
N ALA A 631 -4.27 33.41 2.58
CA ALA A 631 -4.47 33.08 4.00
C ALA A 631 -3.87 34.18 4.88
N GLU A 632 -4.56 34.50 5.98
CA GLU A 632 -4.10 35.45 6.99
C GLU A 632 -3.26 34.78 8.08
N GLU A 633 -2.50 35.56 8.84
CA GLU A 633 -1.87 35.09 10.09
C GLU A 633 -2.93 34.78 11.16
N PRO A 634 -2.77 33.73 11.99
CA PRO A 634 -1.63 32.82 12.09
C PRO A 634 -1.72 31.58 11.17
N TRP A 635 -2.65 31.58 10.21
CA TRP A 635 -2.93 30.43 9.35
C TRP A 635 -2.08 30.38 8.08
N PHE A 636 -1.36 31.47 7.77
CA PHE A 636 -0.39 31.57 6.70
C PHE A 636 0.93 30.88 7.10
N SER A 637 1.48 30.01 6.24
CA SER A 637 2.66 29.17 6.54
C SER A 637 3.64 29.07 5.38
#